data_AF-A0A507QSE6-F1
#
_entry.id   AF-A0A507QSE6-F1
#
_cell.length_a   1.000
_cell.length_b   1.000
_cell.length_c   1.000
_cell.angle_alpha   90.00
_cell.angle_beta   90.00
_cell.angle_gamma   90.00
#
_symmetry.space_group_name_H-M   'P 1'
#
loop_
_entity.id
_entity.type
_entity.pdbx_description
1 polymer ?
#
loop_
_entity_poly.entity_id
_entity_poly.type
_entity_poly.pdbx_seq_one_letter_code
_entity_poly.pdbx_strand_id
1 'polypeptide(L)'
;MSPILDGANGREYGDMRDYIGPTLFQPHQARHAIRDAHEKKITPMIGYYSGLASVPITRWLAPMGFDFVWIDWEHCAMNVETMTTMVHETTFLSSGRTIPFVRVPGHDESSIAYALDAGASIVVPHVDTVEQAKQVLSATKFGKRHKGIRSAPPFRYVPNLTDTALEPERGLWESLNNQAALMIQIETLEGVKNLDSILTEVPDIDIVWFGTLDARVSMGLPAGLSIQGDEPEWLDAVELFHSTVTKHNKPYAGFTFATGDGLRKATSNMAIHKEGPSKHEDKSYTTSASSPTRRNSPSNASVPNGYAVTDVRASSLDFSPLQKRQNGIIKNGDLKDFGSGTQGSVSGLITAVSHATFPSWANTILMISLIFGGCCSNVFALEAIIKDESSAGFFMTVNLLNNWAFVYKISVPLHIIVRSGGPVASMIVGFFYNGKRYSKLQILAVSMLTLGVVGAALADAATKGQSIRPSSGSGANDSTLTTSVVGFTILALAMILAAFQGIYADWLYETYGRSHWKEALFYSHTLSLPCFLPGYSQLSSQLRVLSASPPLLFKLPPAAMESGSGSSPVSSSIGSHVSLLLRFLQGNAIFRSILAHTPVQLAYLLVNALTQYLCIRGVHLLSAKSSSLTVTIVLNIRKLVSLLLSIYLFGNNLASGILAGAVLVFVGGGLYGIEGARLKKKRD
;
A
#
# COMPACT_ATOMS: atom_id res chain seq x y z
N MET A 1 20.18 -11.97 -29.46
CA MET A 1 20.97 -12.82 -30.37
C MET A 1 20.99 -14.22 -29.77
N SER A 2 20.26 -15.15 -30.38
CA SER A 2 20.28 -16.59 -30.02
C SER A 2 21.57 -17.25 -30.55
N PRO A 3 21.93 -18.51 -30.18
CA PRO A 3 21.04 -19.56 -29.64
C PRO A 3 21.51 -20.30 -28.37
N ILE A 4 20.53 -20.80 -27.61
CA ILE A 4 20.59 -22.14 -27.02
C ILE A 4 19.26 -22.85 -27.35
N LEU A 5 19.20 -23.41 -28.55
CA LEU A 5 18.24 -24.45 -28.94
C LEU A 5 19.07 -25.65 -29.40
N ASP A 6 19.60 -26.39 -28.44
CA ASP A 6 20.21 -27.72 -28.65
C ASP A 6 19.93 -28.55 -27.39
N GLY A 7 19.29 -29.70 -27.56
CA GLY A 7 18.71 -30.46 -26.44
C GLY A 7 17.54 -31.38 -26.81
N ALA A 8 17.48 -31.88 -28.04
CA ALA A 8 16.56 -32.98 -28.35
C ALA A 8 16.97 -34.24 -27.57
N ASN A 9 15.98 -34.97 -27.05
CA ASN A 9 16.13 -36.24 -26.33
C ASN A 9 16.78 -36.17 -24.93
N GLY A 10 16.39 -35.21 -24.08
CA GLY A 10 16.87 -35.12 -22.70
C GLY A 10 16.02 -34.29 -21.72
N ARG A 11 14.69 -34.32 -21.80
CA ARG A 11 13.81 -33.53 -20.91
C ARG A 11 13.68 -34.16 -19.52
N GLU A 12 14.39 -33.61 -18.53
CA GLU A 12 13.91 -33.67 -17.14
C GLU A 12 12.66 -32.79 -17.01
N TYR A 13 11.48 -33.39 -16.87
CA TYR A 13 10.26 -32.67 -16.50
C TYR A 13 10.37 -32.22 -15.03
N GLY A 14 10.47 -30.92 -14.75
CA GLY A 14 10.59 -30.49 -13.34
C GLY A 14 10.68 -29.01 -12.95
N ASP A 15 10.99 -28.04 -13.84
CA ASP A 15 10.95 -26.61 -13.47
C ASP A 15 9.77 -25.90 -14.13
N MET A 16 8.98 -25.19 -13.32
CA MET A 16 7.82 -24.41 -13.80
C MET A 16 8.20 -23.31 -14.81
N ARG A 17 9.50 -23.02 -14.94
CA ARG A 17 10.08 -22.16 -15.98
C ARG A 17 9.85 -22.69 -17.40
N ASP A 18 9.65 -23.99 -17.60
CA ASP A 18 9.33 -24.58 -18.90
C ASP A 18 7.97 -24.07 -19.46
N TYR A 19 7.11 -23.55 -18.58
CA TYR A 19 5.81 -22.98 -18.91
C TYR A 19 5.83 -21.44 -19.02
N ILE A 20 7.00 -20.80 -19.04
CA ILE A 20 7.13 -19.35 -19.29
C ILE A 20 6.53 -18.97 -20.67
N GLY A 21 5.91 -17.79 -20.74
CA GLY A 21 5.48 -17.18 -22.00
C GLY A 21 6.66 -16.52 -22.75
N PRO A 22 6.55 -16.26 -24.07
CA PRO A 22 7.62 -15.68 -24.90
C PRO A 22 8.34 -14.44 -24.32
N THR A 23 7.67 -13.66 -23.48
CA THR A 23 8.32 -12.70 -22.57
C THR A 23 7.67 -12.77 -21.19
N LEU A 24 8.38 -12.29 -20.16
CA LEU A 24 7.83 -12.14 -18.79
C LEU A 24 6.71 -11.07 -18.68
N PHE A 25 6.33 -10.42 -19.78
CA PHE A 25 5.14 -9.55 -19.87
C PHE A 25 3.92 -10.28 -20.48
N GLN A 26 4.07 -11.54 -20.89
CA GLN A 26 2.97 -12.37 -21.38
C GLN A 26 2.57 -13.43 -20.35
N PRO A 27 1.31 -13.90 -20.36
CA PRO A 27 0.92 -15.01 -19.51
C PRO A 27 1.74 -16.26 -19.78
N HIS A 28 2.06 -16.98 -18.70
CA HIS A 28 2.57 -18.35 -18.75
C HIS A 28 1.62 -19.27 -19.53
N GLN A 29 2.18 -20.39 -20.00
CA GLN A 29 1.45 -21.53 -20.55
C GLN A 29 0.76 -22.33 -19.42
N ALA A 30 -0.04 -21.66 -18.59
CA ALA A 30 -0.70 -22.28 -17.43
C ALA A 30 -1.60 -23.45 -17.84
N ARG A 31 -2.28 -23.35 -18.99
CA ARG A 31 -3.07 -24.46 -19.57
C ARG A 31 -2.23 -25.72 -19.83
N HIS A 32 -0.93 -25.56 -20.11
CA HIS A 32 0.01 -26.68 -20.28
C HIS A 32 0.52 -27.23 -18.95
N ALA A 33 0.90 -26.37 -18.01
CA ALA A 33 1.34 -26.79 -16.66
C ALA A 33 0.24 -27.59 -15.94
N ILE A 34 -0.99 -27.10 -15.97
CA ILE A 34 -2.16 -27.74 -15.37
C ILE A 34 -2.42 -29.11 -15.98
N ARG A 35 -2.43 -29.20 -17.32
CA ARG A 35 -2.64 -30.46 -18.04
C ARG A 35 -1.53 -31.46 -17.74
N ASP A 36 -0.27 -31.03 -17.71
CA ASP A 36 0.87 -31.91 -17.43
C ASP A 36 0.88 -32.39 -15.97
N ALA A 37 0.39 -31.59 -15.01
CA ALA A 37 0.17 -32.01 -13.62
C ALA A 37 -0.99 -33.02 -13.50
N HIS A 38 -2.11 -32.78 -14.19
CA HIS A 38 -3.27 -33.69 -14.24
C HIS A 38 -2.93 -35.04 -14.89
N GLU A 39 -2.14 -35.00 -15.96
CA GLU A 39 -1.59 -36.19 -16.64
C GLU A 39 -0.41 -36.83 -15.87
N LYS A 40 0.00 -36.26 -14.72
CA LYS A 40 1.05 -36.75 -13.82
C LYS A 40 2.46 -36.81 -14.45
N LYS A 41 2.75 -35.94 -15.42
CA LYS A 41 4.10 -35.71 -15.98
C LYS A 41 4.97 -34.86 -15.06
N ILE A 42 4.34 -33.92 -14.35
CA ILE A 42 4.94 -33.14 -13.26
C ILE A 42 4.18 -33.41 -11.96
N THR A 43 4.74 -32.98 -10.83
CA THR A 43 4.05 -33.01 -9.53
C THR A 43 2.82 -32.11 -9.53
N PRO A 44 1.78 -32.40 -8.72
CA PRO A 44 0.67 -31.48 -8.50
C PRO A 44 1.17 -30.10 -8.08
N MET A 45 0.70 -29.04 -8.76
CA MET A 45 1.19 -27.67 -8.55
C MET A 45 0.84 -27.16 -7.15
N ILE A 46 1.84 -26.64 -6.43
CA ILE A 46 1.68 -26.08 -5.07
C ILE A 46 1.80 -24.56 -5.14
N GLY A 47 0.74 -23.86 -4.74
CA GLY A 47 0.67 -22.41 -4.76
C GLY A 47 0.38 -21.75 -3.43
N TYR A 48 0.59 -20.43 -3.38
CA TYR A 48 0.36 -19.61 -2.19
C TYR A 48 -0.85 -18.68 -2.38
N TYR A 49 -1.75 -18.63 -1.39
CA TYR A 49 -2.89 -17.72 -1.36
C TYR A 49 -2.51 -16.34 -0.81
N SER A 50 -2.36 -15.36 -1.70
CA SER A 50 -2.04 -13.97 -1.38
C SER A 50 -3.29 -13.16 -1.03
N GLY A 51 -3.90 -13.52 0.10
CA GLY A 51 -5.05 -12.82 0.70
C GLY A 51 -4.72 -11.48 1.38
N LEU A 52 -3.73 -10.74 0.87
CA LEU A 52 -3.33 -9.43 1.38
C LEU A 52 -2.87 -8.52 0.23
N ALA A 53 -3.47 -7.34 0.12
CA ALA A 53 -3.14 -6.28 -0.85
C ALA A 53 -1.75 -5.65 -0.59
N SER A 54 -0.67 -6.39 -0.84
CA SER A 54 0.67 -6.02 -0.40
C SER A 54 1.76 -6.47 -1.36
N VAL A 55 2.10 -5.57 -2.30
CA VAL A 55 3.30 -5.67 -3.16
C VAL A 55 4.57 -6.03 -2.35
N PRO A 56 4.87 -5.42 -1.19
CA PRO A 56 6.04 -5.80 -0.39
C PRO A 56 6.04 -7.27 0.07
N ILE A 57 4.88 -7.87 0.35
CA ILE A 57 4.79 -9.30 0.69
C ILE A 57 4.99 -10.14 -0.58
N THR A 58 4.37 -9.77 -1.70
CA THR A 58 4.55 -10.43 -3.00
C THR A 58 6.02 -10.55 -3.40
N ARG A 59 6.84 -9.53 -3.12
CA ARG A 59 8.30 -9.56 -3.35
C ARG A 59 9.06 -10.63 -2.56
N TRP A 60 8.54 -11.04 -1.40
CA TRP A 60 9.09 -12.16 -0.63
C TRP A 60 8.51 -13.51 -1.08
N LEU A 61 7.24 -13.55 -1.48
CA LEU A 61 6.57 -14.78 -1.95
C LEU A 61 7.13 -15.29 -3.29
N ALA A 62 7.38 -14.40 -4.24
CA ALA A 62 7.84 -14.75 -5.58
C ALA A 62 9.14 -15.62 -5.61
N PRO A 63 10.19 -15.32 -4.82
CA PRO A 63 11.37 -16.18 -4.74
C PRO A 63 11.23 -17.40 -3.80
N MET A 64 10.12 -17.62 -3.09
CA MET A 64 9.95 -18.79 -2.19
C MET A 64 9.78 -20.11 -2.93
N GLY A 65 9.61 -20.10 -4.26
CA GLY A 65 9.67 -21.29 -5.09
C GLY A 65 8.34 -22.00 -5.37
N PHE A 66 7.22 -21.47 -4.85
CA PHE A 66 5.86 -21.90 -5.21
C PHE A 66 5.66 -21.91 -6.73
N ASP A 67 4.85 -22.85 -7.20
CA ASP A 67 4.57 -23.04 -8.63
C ASP A 67 3.57 -21.99 -9.14
N PHE A 68 2.67 -21.52 -8.26
CA PHE A 68 1.79 -20.38 -8.53
C PHE A 68 1.57 -19.49 -7.29
N VAL A 69 1.14 -18.25 -7.51
CA VAL A 69 0.58 -17.37 -6.47
C VAL A 69 -0.82 -16.96 -6.88
N TRP A 70 -1.78 -17.21 -6.02
CA TRP A 70 -3.16 -16.76 -6.15
C TRP A 70 -3.28 -15.37 -5.51
N ILE A 71 -3.35 -14.35 -6.34
CA ILE A 71 -3.66 -12.98 -5.93
C ILE A 71 -5.18 -12.87 -5.82
N ASP A 72 -5.69 -12.81 -4.60
CA ASP A 72 -7.11 -12.56 -4.39
C ASP A 72 -7.40 -11.09 -4.61
N TRP A 73 -8.18 -10.74 -5.64
CA TRP A 73 -8.68 -9.37 -5.85
C TRP A 73 -10.16 -9.24 -5.48
N GLU A 74 -10.83 -10.34 -5.14
CA GLU A 74 -12.26 -10.35 -4.78
C GLU A 74 -12.51 -9.88 -3.35
N HIS A 75 -11.87 -10.47 -2.34
CA HIS A 75 -12.08 -10.08 -0.94
C HIS A 75 -11.01 -9.08 -0.44
N CYS A 76 -9.89 -8.93 -1.16
CA CYS A 76 -8.84 -7.98 -0.82
C CYS A 76 -9.04 -6.62 -1.51
N ALA A 77 -9.21 -5.57 -0.70
CA ALA A 77 -9.35 -4.20 -1.18
C ALA A 77 -8.06 -3.67 -1.85
N MET A 78 -7.91 -3.91 -3.16
CA MET A 78 -6.82 -3.39 -3.99
C MET A 78 -7.34 -2.78 -5.30
N ASN A 79 -6.62 -1.80 -5.84
CA ASN A 79 -6.92 -1.23 -7.16
C ASN A 79 -6.22 -2.00 -8.29
N VAL A 80 -6.61 -1.73 -9.54
CA VAL A 80 -6.05 -2.36 -10.75
C VAL A 80 -4.52 -2.22 -10.80
N GLU A 81 -3.98 -1.06 -10.39
CA GLU A 81 -2.53 -0.79 -10.36
C GLU A 81 -1.80 -1.72 -9.37
N THR A 82 -2.37 -1.93 -8.18
CA THR A 82 -1.80 -2.81 -7.14
C THR A 82 -1.86 -4.27 -7.57
N MET A 83 -3.00 -4.72 -8.10
CA MET A 83 -3.16 -6.07 -8.69
C MET A 83 -2.12 -6.30 -9.80
N THR A 84 -2.03 -5.37 -10.76
CA THR A 84 -1.06 -5.44 -11.88
C THR A 84 0.38 -5.49 -11.38
N THR A 85 0.70 -4.68 -10.35
CA THR A 85 2.03 -4.69 -9.73
C THR A 85 2.32 -6.02 -9.04
N MET A 86 1.35 -6.62 -8.34
CA MET A 86 1.53 -7.93 -7.70
C MET A 86 1.73 -9.06 -8.74
N VAL A 87 1.01 -9.04 -9.87
CA VAL A 87 1.20 -9.97 -11.00
C VAL A 87 2.61 -9.84 -11.60
N HIS A 88 3.04 -8.60 -11.85
CA HIS A 88 4.38 -8.30 -12.37
C HIS A 88 5.50 -8.75 -11.41
N GLU A 89 5.41 -8.38 -10.14
CA GLU A 89 6.44 -8.72 -9.13
C GLU A 89 6.54 -10.23 -8.90
N THR A 90 5.40 -10.95 -8.94
CA THR A 90 5.35 -12.43 -8.93
C THR A 90 6.18 -13.01 -10.09
N THR A 91 5.97 -12.50 -11.30
CA THR A 91 6.61 -13.01 -12.51
C THR A 91 8.09 -12.63 -12.58
N PHE A 92 8.44 -11.37 -12.30
CA PHE A 92 9.82 -10.90 -12.41
C PHE A 92 10.73 -11.44 -11.31
N LEU A 93 10.29 -11.44 -10.04
CA LEU A 93 11.16 -11.84 -8.92
C LEU A 93 11.28 -13.36 -8.75
N SER A 94 10.33 -14.15 -9.27
CA SER A 94 10.51 -15.61 -9.43
C SER A 94 11.42 -15.97 -10.61
N SER A 95 11.81 -14.97 -11.44
CA SER A 95 12.41 -15.16 -12.76
C SER A 95 11.60 -16.14 -13.61
N GLY A 96 10.29 -15.85 -13.71
CA GLY A 96 9.30 -16.60 -14.47
C GLY A 96 8.89 -17.96 -13.90
N ARG A 97 9.45 -18.45 -12.78
CA ARG A 97 9.07 -19.76 -12.22
C ARG A 97 7.63 -19.80 -11.72
N THR A 98 7.17 -18.73 -11.09
CA THR A 98 5.90 -18.74 -10.36
C THR A 98 4.81 -18.11 -11.20
N ILE A 99 3.75 -18.88 -11.50
CA ILE A 99 2.62 -18.42 -12.31
C ILE A 99 1.69 -17.54 -11.47
N PRO A 100 1.41 -16.28 -11.85
CA PRO A 100 0.38 -15.48 -11.21
C PRO A 100 -1.02 -15.94 -11.65
N PHE A 101 -1.87 -16.25 -10.68
CA PHE A 101 -3.32 -16.34 -10.84
C PHE A 101 -3.96 -15.14 -10.15
N VAL A 102 -5.02 -14.56 -10.74
CA VAL A 102 -5.82 -13.49 -10.11
C VAL A 102 -7.26 -13.95 -9.98
N ARG A 103 -7.81 -13.98 -8.76
CA ARG A 103 -9.26 -14.11 -8.57
C ARG A 103 -9.91 -12.75 -8.74
N VAL A 104 -10.68 -12.58 -9.81
CA VAL A 104 -11.33 -11.29 -10.14
C VAL A 104 -12.59 -11.07 -9.29
N PRO A 105 -13.05 -9.82 -9.08
CA PRO A 105 -14.22 -9.51 -8.22
C PRO A 105 -15.60 -9.93 -8.76
N GLY A 106 -15.67 -10.77 -9.80
CA GLY A 106 -16.92 -11.14 -10.48
C GLY A 106 -16.75 -11.27 -12.00
N HIS A 107 -17.87 -11.33 -12.73
CA HIS A 107 -17.90 -11.67 -14.17
C HIS A 107 -17.73 -10.47 -15.12
N ASP A 108 -17.17 -9.36 -14.64
CA ASP A 108 -16.98 -8.14 -15.43
C ASP A 108 -15.84 -8.30 -16.45
N GLU A 109 -16.14 -7.99 -17.72
CA GLU A 109 -15.20 -8.10 -18.85
C GLU A 109 -13.93 -7.27 -18.65
N SER A 110 -14.06 -6.08 -18.04
CA SER A 110 -12.93 -5.18 -17.77
C SER A 110 -11.99 -5.78 -16.72
N SER A 111 -12.53 -6.32 -15.63
CA SER A 111 -11.74 -6.96 -14.57
C SER A 111 -11.01 -8.20 -15.08
N ILE A 112 -11.68 -9.02 -15.89
CA ILE A 112 -11.08 -10.17 -16.57
C ILE A 112 -9.97 -9.72 -17.54
N ALA A 113 -10.23 -8.70 -18.36
CA ALA A 113 -9.23 -8.15 -19.28
C ALA A 113 -8.00 -7.60 -18.55
N TYR A 114 -8.17 -6.78 -17.50
CA TYR A 114 -7.04 -6.22 -16.74
C TYR A 114 -6.14 -7.29 -16.11
N ALA A 115 -6.72 -8.38 -15.59
CA ALA A 115 -5.94 -9.48 -15.02
C ALA A 115 -5.12 -10.23 -16.10
N LEU A 116 -5.76 -10.55 -17.24
CA LEU A 116 -5.11 -11.23 -18.36
C LEU A 116 -4.07 -10.33 -19.07
N ASP A 117 -4.29 -9.01 -19.10
CA ASP A 117 -3.39 -8.00 -19.67
C ASP A 117 -2.20 -7.71 -18.76
N ALA A 118 -2.36 -7.83 -17.43
CA ALA A 118 -1.24 -7.81 -16.49
C ALA A 118 -0.32 -9.04 -16.66
N GLY A 119 -0.79 -10.11 -17.28
CA GLY A 119 -0.06 -11.36 -17.52
C GLY A 119 -0.49 -12.53 -16.62
N ALA A 120 -1.62 -12.43 -15.92
CA ALA A 120 -2.10 -13.51 -15.05
C ALA A 120 -2.91 -14.58 -15.81
N SER A 121 -2.99 -15.77 -15.23
CA SER A 121 -4.16 -16.64 -15.39
C SER A 121 -5.26 -16.18 -14.43
N ILE A 122 -6.51 -16.62 -14.63
CA ILE A 122 -7.65 -16.08 -13.88
C ILE A 122 -8.42 -17.15 -13.12
N VAL A 123 -8.95 -16.75 -11.97
CA VAL A 123 -9.99 -17.45 -11.23
C VAL A 123 -11.23 -16.57 -11.23
N VAL A 124 -12.40 -17.16 -11.47
CA VAL A 124 -13.67 -16.43 -11.52
C VAL A 124 -14.65 -17.01 -10.50
N PRO A 125 -15.10 -16.23 -9.50
CA PRO A 125 -16.03 -16.67 -8.45
C PRO A 125 -17.47 -16.76 -8.93
N HIS A 126 -18.33 -17.36 -8.10
CA HIS A 126 -19.79 -17.42 -8.23
C HIS A 126 -20.26 -17.83 -9.64
N VAL A 127 -19.69 -18.91 -10.19
CA VAL A 127 -20.08 -19.45 -11.51
C VAL A 127 -21.12 -20.56 -11.31
N ASP A 128 -22.39 -20.16 -11.24
CA ASP A 128 -23.51 -21.04 -10.90
C ASP A 128 -24.31 -21.54 -12.13
N THR A 129 -24.23 -20.85 -13.27
CA THR A 129 -24.98 -21.18 -14.49
C THR A 129 -24.11 -21.36 -15.74
N VAL A 130 -24.68 -22.06 -16.73
CA VAL A 130 -24.08 -22.26 -18.05
C VAL A 130 -23.88 -20.93 -18.78
N GLU A 131 -24.81 -19.99 -18.60
CA GLU A 131 -24.82 -18.68 -19.23
C GLU A 131 -23.70 -17.80 -18.68
N GLN A 132 -23.50 -17.80 -17.35
CA GLN A 132 -22.36 -17.17 -16.70
C GLN A 132 -21.04 -17.78 -17.19
N ALA A 133 -20.91 -19.11 -17.22
CA ALA A 133 -19.71 -19.78 -17.70
C ALA A 133 -19.38 -19.44 -19.18
N LYS A 134 -20.40 -19.32 -20.04
CA LYS A 134 -20.25 -18.87 -21.44
C LYS A 134 -19.83 -17.40 -21.55
N GLN A 135 -20.42 -16.50 -20.76
CA GLN A 135 -20.02 -15.09 -20.69
C GLN A 135 -18.57 -14.95 -20.22
N VAL A 136 -18.20 -15.65 -19.14
CA VAL A 136 -16.85 -15.67 -18.58
C VAL A 136 -15.84 -16.17 -19.61
N LEU A 137 -16.08 -17.33 -20.24
CA LEU A 137 -15.19 -17.85 -21.30
C LEU A 137 -15.01 -16.82 -22.43
N SER A 138 -16.11 -16.22 -22.89
CA SER A 138 -16.12 -15.19 -23.94
C SER A 138 -15.21 -14.00 -23.60
N ALA A 139 -15.26 -13.52 -22.36
CA ALA A 139 -14.41 -12.44 -21.86
C ALA A 139 -12.91 -12.80 -21.80
N THR A 140 -12.55 -14.09 -21.75
CA THR A 140 -11.13 -14.52 -21.75
C THR A 140 -10.49 -14.52 -23.13
N LYS A 141 -11.26 -14.83 -24.19
CA LYS A 141 -10.74 -15.14 -25.51
C LYS A 141 -10.81 -13.95 -26.46
N PHE A 142 -9.82 -13.85 -27.34
CA PHE A 142 -9.81 -12.97 -28.49
C PHE A 142 -10.51 -13.61 -29.69
N GLY A 143 -11.41 -12.86 -30.32
CA GLY A 143 -11.83 -13.09 -31.69
C GLY A 143 -13.01 -14.06 -31.89
N LYS A 144 -13.76 -13.80 -32.96
CA LYS A 144 -15.05 -14.45 -33.26
C LYS A 144 -14.99 -15.97 -33.44
N ARG A 145 -13.83 -16.55 -33.80
CA ARG A 145 -13.62 -18.02 -33.88
C ARG A 145 -13.96 -18.71 -32.57
N HIS A 146 -13.48 -18.17 -31.45
CA HIS A 146 -13.68 -18.69 -30.10
C HIS A 146 -14.91 -18.08 -29.41
N LYS A 147 -15.78 -17.41 -30.19
CA LYS A 147 -16.87 -16.55 -29.70
C LYS A 147 -16.40 -15.46 -28.73
N GLY A 148 -15.11 -15.14 -28.72
CA GLY A 148 -14.49 -14.26 -27.73
C GLY A 148 -14.69 -12.77 -28.00
N ILE A 149 -14.88 -12.01 -26.92
CA ILE A 149 -15.16 -10.56 -26.93
C ILE A 149 -14.01 -9.72 -26.34
N ARG A 150 -12.95 -10.35 -25.82
CA ARG A 150 -11.81 -9.63 -25.22
C ARG A 150 -11.21 -8.62 -26.21
N SER A 151 -11.12 -7.35 -25.77
CA SER A 151 -10.51 -6.28 -26.55
C SER A 151 -8.99 -6.40 -26.56
N ALA A 152 -8.35 -6.11 -27.70
CA ALA A 152 -6.91 -6.20 -27.87
C ALA A 152 -6.18 -4.96 -27.28
N PRO A 153 -5.25 -5.12 -26.31
CA PRO A 153 -4.55 -3.99 -25.69
C PRO A 153 -3.30 -3.55 -26.49
N PRO A 154 -3.34 -2.45 -27.26
CA PRO A 154 -2.27 -2.10 -28.21
C PRO A 154 -0.96 -1.71 -27.51
N PHE A 155 -1.03 -1.17 -26.28
CA PHE A 155 0.15 -0.75 -25.51
C PHE A 155 0.70 -1.85 -24.59
N ARG A 156 0.03 -3.02 -24.50
CA ARG A 156 0.62 -4.21 -23.84
C ARG A 156 1.42 -5.07 -24.82
N TYR A 157 0.97 -5.15 -26.07
CA TYR A 157 1.60 -5.91 -27.15
C TYR A 157 2.14 -4.95 -28.22
N VAL A 158 3.21 -4.24 -27.87
CA VAL A 158 3.85 -3.25 -28.74
C VAL A 158 4.63 -3.98 -29.86
N PRO A 159 4.43 -3.63 -31.14
CA PRO A 159 5.04 -4.32 -32.27
C PRO A 159 6.57 -4.40 -32.21
N ASN A 160 7.11 -5.60 -32.38
CA ASN A 160 8.53 -5.96 -32.27
C ASN A 160 9.15 -5.79 -30.86
N LEU A 161 8.36 -5.63 -29.80
CA LEU A 161 8.84 -5.39 -28.44
C LEU A 161 8.24 -6.33 -27.38
N THR A 162 6.91 -6.53 -27.41
CA THR A 162 6.20 -7.42 -26.45
C THR A 162 5.14 -8.30 -27.11
N ASP A 163 5.00 -8.24 -28.43
CA ASP A 163 4.03 -8.92 -29.29
C ASP A 163 4.48 -10.32 -29.78
N THR A 164 5.58 -10.85 -29.25
CA THR A 164 6.15 -12.15 -29.66
C THR A 164 5.14 -13.30 -29.47
N ALA A 165 4.67 -13.91 -30.56
CA ALA A 165 3.77 -15.05 -30.50
C ALA A 165 4.51 -16.33 -30.04
N LEU A 166 3.87 -17.14 -29.19
CA LEU A 166 4.38 -18.45 -28.78
C LEU A 166 4.34 -19.46 -29.94
N GLU A 167 3.28 -19.39 -30.75
CA GLU A 167 3.10 -20.20 -31.95
C GLU A 167 2.98 -19.24 -33.16
N PRO A 168 4.11 -18.85 -33.81
CA PRO A 168 4.11 -17.85 -34.87
C PRO A 168 3.16 -18.18 -36.04
N GLU A 169 2.96 -19.45 -36.37
CA GLU A 169 2.02 -19.93 -37.39
C GLU A 169 0.54 -19.65 -37.05
N ARG A 170 0.20 -19.60 -35.76
CA ARG A 170 -1.15 -19.26 -35.29
C ARG A 170 -1.33 -17.76 -35.01
N GLY A 171 -0.23 -17.04 -34.84
CA GLY A 171 -0.19 -15.62 -34.51
C GLY A 171 -0.44 -15.31 -33.03
N LEU A 172 -0.27 -14.04 -32.65
CA LEU A 172 -0.27 -13.61 -31.25
C LEU A 172 -1.60 -13.89 -30.53
N TRP A 173 -2.74 -13.46 -31.10
CA TRP A 173 -4.04 -13.57 -30.42
C TRP A 173 -4.44 -15.03 -30.16
N GLU A 174 -4.13 -15.93 -31.11
CA GLU A 174 -4.37 -17.36 -30.97
C GLU A 174 -3.38 -18.03 -30.00
N SER A 175 -2.13 -17.55 -29.92
CA SER A 175 -1.17 -17.95 -28.89
C SER A 175 -1.68 -17.58 -27.49
N LEU A 176 -2.07 -16.32 -27.28
CA LEU A 176 -2.58 -15.80 -26.00
C LEU A 176 -3.85 -16.52 -25.55
N ASN A 177 -4.75 -16.89 -26.49
CA ASN A 177 -5.94 -17.69 -26.24
C ASN A 177 -5.64 -19.07 -25.62
N ASN A 178 -4.43 -19.60 -25.84
CA ASN A 178 -3.99 -20.93 -25.39
C ASN A 178 -2.97 -20.90 -24.24
N GLN A 179 -2.46 -19.72 -23.85
CA GLN A 179 -1.50 -19.56 -22.75
C GLN A 179 -2.18 -19.54 -21.37
N ALA A 180 -2.93 -18.47 -21.10
CA ALA A 180 -3.55 -18.22 -19.79
C ALA A 180 -4.69 -19.20 -19.50
N ALA A 181 -4.75 -19.70 -18.27
CA ALA A 181 -5.79 -20.64 -17.84
C ALA A 181 -7.03 -19.92 -17.27
N LEU A 182 -8.21 -20.48 -17.56
CA LEU A 182 -9.48 -20.14 -16.93
C LEU A 182 -9.81 -21.18 -15.84
N MET A 183 -9.72 -20.75 -14.59
CA MET A 183 -10.30 -21.45 -13.45
C MET A 183 -11.67 -20.86 -13.12
N ILE A 184 -12.70 -21.70 -12.99
CA ILE A 184 -13.98 -21.28 -12.39
C ILE A 184 -14.06 -21.77 -10.95
N GLN A 185 -14.70 -21.00 -10.08
CA GLN A 185 -14.94 -21.33 -8.69
C GLN A 185 -16.43 -21.60 -8.49
N ILE A 186 -16.72 -22.85 -8.14
CA ILE A 186 -18.05 -23.37 -7.82
C ILE A 186 -18.21 -23.26 -6.31
N GLU A 187 -19.17 -22.47 -5.84
CA GLU A 187 -19.28 -22.14 -4.41
C GLU A 187 -20.72 -21.91 -3.93
N THR A 188 -21.68 -22.47 -4.65
CA THR A 188 -23.07 -22.55 -4.19
C THR A 188 -23.62 -23.96 -4.41
N LEU A 189 -24.71 -24.30 -3.73
CA LEU A 189 -25.43 -25.55 -3.99
C LEU A 189 -26.04 -25.59 -5.40
N GLU A 190 -26.29 -24.44 -6.03
CA GLU A 190 -26.77 -24.34 -7.41
C GLU A 190 -25.64 -24.65 -8.40
N GLY A 191 -24.47 -24.01 -8.25
CA GLY A 191 -23.29 -24.28 -9.08
C GLY A 191 -22.82 -25.73 -9.02
N VAL A 192 -22.87 -26.39 -7.86
CA VAL A 192 -22.56 -27.84 -7.74
C VAL A 192 -23.56 -28.70 -8.53
N LYS A 193 -24.85 -28.37 -8.52
CA LYS A 193 -25.89 -29.09 -9.29
C LYS A 193 -25.80 -28.82 -10.80
N ASN A 194 -25.45 -27.61 -11.19
CA ASN A 194 -25.33 -27.18 -12.59
C ASN A 194 -23.98 -27.55 -13.22
N LEU A 195 -22.99 -27.99 -12.44
CA LEU A 195 -21.62 -28.25 -12.88
C LEU A 195 -21.52 -29.20 -14.08
N ASP A 196 -22.36 -30.23 -14.13
CA ASP A 196 -22.37 -31.20 -15.24
C ASP A 196 -22.75 -30.54 -16.58
N SER A 197 -23.75 -29.66 -16.54
CA SER A 197 -24.18 -28.84 -17.68
C SER A 197 -23.12 -27.80 -18.05
N ILE A 198 -22.51 -27.14 -17.06
CA ILE A 198 -21.45 -26.14 -17.25
C ILE A 198 -20.25 -26.75 -17.99
N LEU A 199 -19.76 -27.91 -17.55
CA LEU A 199 -18.60 -28.56 -18.17
C LEU A 199 -18.92 -29.18 -19.54
N THR A 200 -20.16 -29.62 -19.77
CA THR A 200 -20.63 -30.10 -21.08
C THR A 200 -20.68 -28.97 -22.11
N GLU A 201 -21.26 -27.82 -21.73
CA GLU A 201 -21.51 -26.69 -22.64
C GLU A 201 -20.32 -25.73 -22.77
N VAL A 202 -19.37 -25.76 -21.83
CA VAL A 202 -18.19 -24.89 -21.77
C VAL A 202 -16.91 -25.73 -21.57
N PRO A 203 -16.56 -26.61 -22.54
CA PRO A 203 -15.44 -27.56 -22.39
C PRO A 203 -14.06 -26.91 -22.31
N ASP A 204 -13.95 -25.60 -22.58
CA ASP A 204 -12.71 -24.82 -22.60
C ASP A 204 -12.25 -24.31 -21.20
N ILE A 205 -13.02 -24.61 -20.15
CA ILE A 205 -12.64 -24.41 -18.73
C ILE A 205 -11.42 -25.29 -18.41
N ASP A 206 -10.39 -24.72 -17.78
CA ASP A 206 -9.13 -25.42 -17.50
C ASP A 206 -9.07 -26.06 -16.12
N ILE A 207 -9.63 -25.41 -15.09
CA ILE A 207 -9.76 -25.93 -13.71
C ILE A 207 -11.13 -25.62 -13.14
N VAL A 208 -11.66 -26.55 -12.33
CA VAL A 208 -12.75 -26.28 -11.39
C VAL A 208 -12.21 -26.17 -9.96
N TRP A 209 -12.46 -25.07 -9.28
CA TRP A 209 -12.18 -24.89 -7.86
C TRP A 209 -13.47 -25.05 -7.04
N PHE A 210 -13.39 -25.70 -5.87
CA PHE A 210 -14.52 -25.78 -4.93
C PHE A 210 -14.35 -24.71 -3.84
N GLY A 211 -15.17 -23.64 -3.91
CA GLY A 211 -15.29 -22.62 -2.87
C GLY A 211 -16.07 -23.15 -1.67
N THR A 212 -15.44 -24.05 -0.93
CA THR A 212 -16.06 -24.83 0.15
C THR A 212 -16.61 -24.00 1.32
N LEU A 213 -16.05 -22.82 1.58
CA LEU A 213 -16.53 -21.91 2.61
C LEU A 213 -17.91 -21.36 2.24
N ASP A 214 -17.99 -20.67 1.10
CA ASP A 214 -19.20 -20.02 0.61
C ASP A 214 -20.26 -21.04 0.16
N ALA A 215 -19.85 -22.25 -0.26
CA ALA A 215 -20.77 -23.35 -0.49
C ALA A 215 -21.53 -23.76 0.78
N ARG A 216 -20.85 -23.85 1.93
CA ARG A 216 -21.50 -24.14 3.23
C ARG A 216 -22.43 -23.01 3.66
N VAL A 217 -22.06 -21.75 3.39
CA VAL A 217 -22.92 -20.58 3.64
C VAL A 217 -24.15 -20.59 2.73
N SER A 218 -23.99 -20.88 1.44
CA SER A 218 -25.07 -21.05 0.45
C SER A 218 -26.07 -22.16 0.83
N MET A 219 -25.58 -23.23 1.47
CA MET A 219 -26.40 -24.32 1.98
C MET A 219 -27.07 -24.01 3.33
N GLY A 220 -26.77 -22.89 3.97
CA GLY A 220 -27.30 -22.54 5.30
C GLY A 220 -26.75 -23.39 6.44
N LEU A 221 -25.65 -24.11 6.22
CA LEU A 221 -25.02 -24.98 7.22
C LEU A 221 -24.30 -24.15 8.31
N PRO A 222 -24.00 -24.74 9.49
CA PRO A 222 -23.36 -24.02 10.59
C PRO A 222 -22.06 -23.32 10.18
N ALA A 223 -22.12 -21.98 10.12
CA ALA A 223 -21.06 -21.14 9.59
C ALA A 223 -19.96 -20.90 10.62
N GLY A 224 -18.85 -21.61 10.47
CA GLY A 224 -17.54 -21.23 11.00
C GLY A 224 -16.52 -21.12 9.87
N LEU A 225 -15.25 -20.83 10.20
CA LEU A 225 -14.13 -20.96 9.25
C LEU A 225 -13.77 -22.43 8.94
N SER A 226 -14.70 -23.36 9.18
CA SER A 226 -14.55 -24.79 8.98
C SER A 226 -14.89 -25.17 7.54
N ILE A 227 -13.85 -25.47 6.78
CA ILE A 227 -13.88 -25.98 5.39
C ILE A 227 -14.22 -27.49 5.33
N GLN A 228 -14.33 -28.12 6.49
CA GLN A 228 -14.75 -29.51 6.70
C GLN A 228 -16.08 -29.50 7.47
N GLY A 229 -16.84 -30.58 7.31
CA GLY A 229 -18.05 -30.88 8.08
C GLY A 229 -18.52 -32.30 7.79
N ASP A 230 -19.31 -32.85 8.70
CA ASP A 230 -19.78 -34.24 8.67
C ASP A 230 -21.29 -34.34 8.35
N GLU A 231 -21.92 -33.23 7.93
CA GLU A 231 -23.35 -33.18 7.62
C GLU A 231 -23.65 -33.98 6.33
N PRO A 232 -24.68 -34.86 6.30
CA PRO A 232 -24.97 -35.68 5.11
C PRO A 232 -25.14 -34.85 3.83
N GLU A 233 -25.90 -33.75 3.92
CA GLU A 233 -26.14 -32.83 2.81
C GLU A 233 -24.85 -32.22 2.25
N TRP A 234 -23.84 -31.98 3.12
CA TRP A 234 -22.52 -31.50 2.73
C TRP A 234 -21.70 -32.60 2.04
N LEU A 235 -21.74 -33.83 2.57
CA LEU A 235 -21.07 -34.98 1.97
C LEU A 235 -21.65 -35.31 0.58
N ASP A 236 -22.97 -35.25 0.42
CA ASP A 236 -23.66 -35.41 -0.86
C ASP A 236 -23.21 -34.35 -1.89
N ALA A 237 -23.06 -33.09 -1.47
CA ALA A 237 -22.56 -32.02 -2.34
C ALA A 237 -21.08 -32.20 -2.73
N VAL A 238 -20.25 -32.66 -1.79
CA VAL A 238 -18.83 -32.99 -2.03
C VAL A 238 -18.68 -34.18 -2.99
N GLU A 239 -19.48 -35.23 -2.84
CA GLU A 239 -19.50 -36.38 -3.74
C GLU A 239 -20.01 -36.01 -5.14
N LEU A 240 -21.08 -35.20 -5.23
CA LEU A 240 -21.60 -34.71 -6.50
C LEU A 240 -20.57 -33.84 -7.25
N PHE A 241 -19.84 -32.97 -6.54
CA PHE A 241 -18.74 -32.19 -7.12
C PHE A 241 -17.64 -33.10 -7.68
N HIS A 242 -17.08 -34.00 -6.86
CA HIS A 242 -15.95 -34.83 -7.26
C HIS A 242 -16.31 -35.86 -8.34
N SER A 243 -17.49 -36.46 -8.28
CA SER A 243 -17.97 -37.38 -9.32
C SER A 243 -18.17 -36.67 -10.66
N THR A 244 -18.73 -35.46 -10.66
CA THR A 244 -18.91 -34.64 -11.88
C THR A 244 -17.59 -34.21 -12.49
N VAL A 245 -16.65 -33.70 -11.68
CA VAL A 245 -15.29 -33.36 -12.14
C VAL A 245 -14.58 -34.58 -12.75
N THR A 246 -14.71 -35.76 -12.12
CA THR A 246 -14.11 -37.02 -12.59
C THR A 246 -14.74 -37.49 -13.90
N LYS A 247 -16.08 -37.42 -14.01
CA LYS A 247 -16.84 -37.74 -15.23
C LYS A 247 -16.36 -36.93 -16.45
N HIS A 248 -16.07 -35.64 -16.26
CA HIS A 248 -15.55 -34.75 -17.30
C HIS A 248 -14.02 -34.79 -17.48
N ASN A 249 -13.32 -35.63 -16.70
CA ASN A 249 -11.85 -35.69 -16.64
C ASN A 249 -11.20 -34.29 -16.47
N LYS A 250 -11.80 -33.43 -15.65
CA LYS A 250 -11.29 -32.08 -15.41
C LYS A 250 -10.29 -32.08 -14.25
N PRO A 251 -9.21 -31.28 -14.33
CA PRO A 251 -8.40 -30.98 -13.16
C PRO A 251 -9.23 -30.14 -12.18
N TYR A 252 -9.08 -30.41 -10.89
CA TYR A 252 -9.66 -29.59 -9.84
C TYR A 252 -8.61 -29.07 -8.88
N ALA A 253 -8.93 -27.94 -8.25
CA ALA A 253 -8.12 -27.33 -7.21
C ALA A 253 -8.99 -27.04 -5.98
N GLY A 254 -8.34 -26.86 -4.83
CA GLY A 254 -9.02 -26.58 -3.57
C GLY A 254 -8.02 -26.21 -2.48
N PHE A 255 -8.52 -25.61 -1.40
CA PHE A 255 -7.67 -25.14 -0.31
C PHE A 255 -7.30 -26.30 0.63
N THR A 256 -6.05 -26.34 1.11
CA THR A 256 -5.65 -27.20 2.22
C THR A 256 -4.98 -26.37 3.33
N PHE A 257 -5.41 -26.62 4.56
CA PHE A 257 -4.84 -26.04 5.78
C PHE A 257 -3.87 -27.01 6.49
N ALA A 258 -3.65 -28.19 5.90
CA ALA A 258 -2.91 -29.28 6.51
C ALA A 258 -1.42 -29.24 6.14
N THR A 259 -0.56 -29.57 7.10
CA THR A 259 0.89 -29.38 7.01
C THR A 259 1.61 -30.67 6.66
N GLY A 260 2.75 -30.57 5.96
CA GLY A 260 3.62 -31.69 5.63
C GLY A 260 2.89 -32.87 4.99
N ASP A 261 2.66 -33.92 5.76
CA ASP A 261 2.02 -35.15 5.30
C ASP A 261 0.52 -34.99 5.01
N GLY A 262 -0.15 -34.00 5.62
CA GLY A 262 -1.51 -33.59 5.23
C GLY A 262 -1.58 -32.95 3.84
N LEU A 263 -0.55 -32.17 3.47
CA LEU A 263 -0.38 -31.66 2.10
C LEU A 263 -0.07 -32.81 1.12
N ARG A 264 0.76 -33.79 1.50
CA ARG A 264 0.99 -35.01 0.69
C ARG A 264 -0.30 -35.79 0.45
N LYS A 265 -1.15 -35.94 1.47
CA LYS A 265 -2.43 -36.65 1.38
C LYS A 265 -3.44 -35.90 0.49
N ALA A 266 -3.43 -34.57 0.53
CA ALA A 266 -4.22 -33.75 -0.39
C ALA A 266 -3.75 -33.90 -1.84
N THR A 267 -2.44 -33.79 -2.10
CA THR A 267 -1.89 -33.91 -3.47
C THR A 267 -1.97 -35.33 -4.03
N SER A 268 -1.91 -36.38 -3.20
CA SER A 268 -2.17 -37.75 -3.65
C SER A 268 -3.64 -37.98 -4.03
N ASN A 269 -4.58 -37.37 -3.32
CA ASN A 269 -6.01 -37.50 -3.63
C ASN A 269 -6.41 -36.72 -4.89
N MET A 270 -5.80 -35.54 -5.13
CA MET A 270 -5.98 -34.77 -6.37
C MET A 270 -5.44 -35.47 -7.62
N ALA A 271 -4.50 -36.41 -7.47
CA ALA A 271 -3.96 -37.20 -8.56
C ALA A 271 -4.90 -38.36 -8.92
N ILE A 272 -6.03 -38.07 -9.59
CA ILE A 272 -7.14 -38.98 -9.96
C ILE A 272 -6.73 -40.46 -10.14
N HIS A 273 -7.46 -41.36 -9.46
CA HIS A 273 -7.27 -42.81 -9.57
C HIS A 273 -7.36 -43.26 -11.04
N LYS A 274 -6.28 -43.89 -11.54
CA LYS A 274 -6.25 -44.48 -12.89
C LYS A 274 -6.53 -45.99 -12.88
N GLU A 275 -7.01 -46.50 -11.74
CA GLU A 275 -7.42 -47.88 -11.57
C GLU A 275 -8.94 -47.90 -11.44
N GLY A 276 -9.60 -48.63 -12.35
CA GLY A 276 -11.03 -48.94 -12.23
C GLY A 276 -11.28 -49.97 -11.11
N PRO A 277 -12.56 -50.32 -10.84
CA PRO A 277 -12.92 -51.19 -9.73
C PRO A 277 -12.32 -52.59 -9.90
N SER A 278 -11.25 -52.87 -9.15
CA SER A 278 -10.75 -54.23 -8.95
C SER A 278 -11.75 -55.02 -8.10
N LYS A 279 -11.93 -56.30 -8.43
CA LYS A 279 -12.99 -57.12 -7.86
C LYS A 279 -12.67 -57.55 -6.43
N HIS A 280 -13.72 -57.70 -5.61
CA HIS A 280 -13.64 -58.50 -4.38
C HIS A 280 -13.15 -59.93 -4.69
N GLU A 281 -12.23 -60.44 -3.89
CA GLU A 281 -12.07 -61.87 -3.62
C GLU A 281 -11.94 -62.10 -2.11
N ASP A 282 -12.65 -63.12 -1.61
CA ASP A 282 -12.63 -63.51 -0.19
C ASP A 282 -11.42 -64.39 0.18
N LYS A 283 -10.89 -64.18 1.40
CA LYS A 283 -10.49 -65.19 2.41
C LYS A 283 -10.12 -64.45 3.72
N SER A 284 -10.73 -64.59 4.91
CA SER A 284 -11.50 -65.63 5.64
C SER A 284 -10.67 -66.44 6.66
N TYR A 285 -11.15 -66.55 7.91
CA TYR A 285 -10.71 -67.47 9.00
C TYR A 285 -9.30 -67.19 9.63
N THR A 286 -9.05 -67.27 10.96
CA THR A 286 -9.95 -67.41 12.15
C THR A 286 -9.34 -66.84 13.46
N THR A 287 -10.20 -66.75 14.48
CA THR A 287 -10.00 -66.36 15.89
C THR A 287 -9.09 -67.25 16.74
N SER A 288 -8.40 -66.66 17.73
CA SER A 288 -8.49 -67.07 19.16
C SER A 288 -7.82 -66.04 20.10
N ALA A 289 -8.07 -65.94 21.42
CA ALA A 289 -9.34 -65.89 22.18
C ALA A 289 -9.05 -65.68 23.69
N SER A 290 -9.26 -64.47 24.24
CA SER A 290 -9.47 -64.29 25.70
C SER A 290 -10.05 -62.91 26.08
N SER A 291 -11.25 -62.93 26.66
CA SER A 291 -11.88 -61.86 27.47
C SER A 291 -12.71 -62.58 28.56
N PRO A 292 -13.21 -61.97 29.67
CA PRO A 292 -14.00 -60.72 29.70
C PRO A 292 -13.58 -59.74 30.84
N THR A 293 -14.02 -58.47 30.88
CA THR A 293 -15.38 -57.98 31.23
C THR A 293 -15.82 -56.83 30.31
N ARG A 294 -16.95 -56.86 29.58
CA ARG A 294 -18.38 -56.94 29.98
C ARG A 294 -18.86 -55.63 30.66
N ARG A 295 -19.82 -54.82 30.19
CA ARG A 295 -20.72 -54.72 28.99
C ARG A 295 -21.22 -53.23 28.96
N ASN A 296 -21.85 -52.63 27.94
CA ASN A 296 -22.53 -53.08 26.70
C ASN A 296 -22.43 -51.99 25.60
N SER A 297 -22.57 -52.38 24.33
CA SER A 297 -22.66 -51.55 23.11
C SER A 297 -24.15 -51.23 22.76
N PRO A 298 -24.56 -50.70 21.57
CA PRO A 298 -23.80 -50.21 20.39
C PRO A 298 -24.32 -48.92 19.69
N SER A 299 -23.54 -48.36 18.75
CA SER A 299 -24.00 -48.06 17.37
C SER A 299 -22.91 -47.47 16.46
N ASN A 300 -22.88 -47.95 15.21
CA ASN A 300 -22.31 -47.37 13.98
C ASN A 300 -20.80 -47.05 13.88
N ALA A 301 -20.31 -47.09 12.64
CA ALA A 301 -18.90 -46.90 12.28
C ALA A 301 -18.59 -45.43 11.99
N SER A 302 -17.47 -44.94 12.52
CA SER A 302 -16.92 -43.62 12.18
C SER A 302 -15.88 -43.71 11.06
N VAL A 303 -15.97 -42.80 10.09
CA VAL A 303 -14.91 -42.53 9.13
C VAL A 303 -13.73 -41.85 9.87
N PRO A 304 -12.45 -42.07 9.49
CA PRO A 304 -11.33 -41.51 10.26
C PRO A 304 -11.15 -39.98 10.08
N ASN A 305 -11.66 -39.21 11.04
CA ASN A 305 -11.45 -37.75 11.17
C ASN A 305 -9.94 -37.38 11.19
N GLY A 306 -9.58 -36.20 10.67
CA GLY A 306 -8.33 -35.55 11.09
C GLY A 306 -7.77 -34.41 10.23
N TYR A 307 -6.90 -33.62 10.91
CA TYR A 307 -5.83 -32.76 10.37
C TYR A 307 -6.30 -31.43 9.71
N ALA A 308 -6.19 -30.23 10.29
CA ALA A 308 -5.37 -29.60 11.37
C ALA A 308 -4.10 -28.83 10.90
N VAL A 309 -3.78 -27.75 11.63
CA VAL A 309 -3.02 -26.55 11.19
C VAL A 309 -1.62 -26.45 11.85
N THR A 310 -0.66 -25.75 11.22
CA THR A 310 0.42 -25.07 11.97
C THR A 310 0.69 -23.64 11.49
N ASP A 311 0.67 -22.70 12.43
CA ASP A 311 1.48 -21.47 12.38
C ASP A 311 2.98 -21.85 12.36
N VAL A 312 3.79 -21.15 11.56
CA VAL A 312 5.24 -21.43 11.42
C VAL A 312 6.05 -20.32 12.07
N ARG A 313 6.47 -20.56 13.31
CA ARG A 313 7.49 -19.74 13.98
C ARG A 313 8.79 -19.77 13.17
N ALA A 314 9.41 -18.60 13.01
CA ALA A 314 10.54 -18.34 12.11
C ALA A 314 11.91 -18.91 12.58
N SER A 315 11.94 -20.11 13.16
CA SER A 315 13.11 -20.68 13.84
C SER A 315 13.65 -21.98 13.23
N SER A 316 13.28 -22.33 11.98
CA SER A 316 13.60 -23.64 11.37
C SER A 316 13.87 -23.61 9.85
N LEU A 317 14.39 -22.49 9.32
CA LEU A 317 14.82 -22.39 7.92
C LEU A 317 16.36 -22.31 7.81
N ASP A 318 16.95 -23.22 7.02
CA ASP A 318 18.37 -23.17 6.63
C ASP A 318 18.53 -22.32 5.37
N PHE A 319 19.41 -21.31 5.43
CA PHE A 319 19.66 -20.35 4.35
C PHE A 319 21.03 -20.56 3.66
N SER A 320 21.75 -21.63 3.99
CA SER A 320 23.08 -21.95 3.46
C SER A 320 23.23 -21.95 1.91
N PRO A 321 22.20 -22.22 1.08
CA PRO A 321 22.36 -22.18 -0.38
C PRO A 321 22.46 -20.77 -0.98
N LEU A 322 21.82 -19.76 -0.37
CA LEU A 322 21.61 -18.45 -1.01
C LEU A 322 22.90 -17.62 -1.15
N GLN A 323 23.82 -17.76 -0.19
CA GLN A 323 25.02 -16.92 -0.09
C GLN A 323 26.01 -17.08 -1.26
N LYS A 324 25.87 -18.13 -2.09
CA LYS A 324 26.72 -18.36 -3.27
C LYS A 324 26.27 -17.64 -4.55
N ARG A 325 25.01 -17.19 -4.67
CA ARG A 325 24.51 -16.58 -5.93
C ARG A 325 24.62 -15.05 -5.99
N GLN A 326 24.81 -14.36 -4.86
CA GLN A 326 24.69 -12.90 -4.80
C GLN A 326 25.85 -12.12 -5.46
N ASN A 327 26.96 -12.78 -5.79
CA ASN A 327 28.14 -12.14 -6.42
C ASN A 327 28.03 -12.00 -7.95
N GLY A 328 26.88 -12.34 -8.56
CA GLY A 328 26.69 -12.32 -10.00
C GLY A 328 25.81 -11.16 -10.51
N ILE A 329 26.38 -10.34 -11.39
CA ILE A 329 25.70 -9.54 -12.43
C ILE A 329 24.83 -8.36 -11.93
N ILE A 330 25.42 -7.16 -12.02
CA ILE A 330 24.70 -5.88 -12.15
C ILE A 330 25.02 -5.31 -13.55
N LYS A 331 24.00 -4.87 -14.31
CA LYS A 331 24.06 -3.70 -15.23
C LYS A 331 22.68 -3.31 -15.77
N ASN A 332 22.59 -2.09 -16.33
CA ASN A 332 21.35 -1.33 -16.52
C ASN A 332 20.94 -1.22 -18.01
N GLY A 333 19.68 -0.80 -18.27
CA GLY A 333 19.23 -0.28 -19.57
C GLY A 333 17.75 0.13 -19.60
N ASP A 334 17.45 1.37 -20.00
CA ASP A 334 16.09 1.94 -20.17
C ASP A 334 15.43 1.50 -21.50
N LEU A 335 14.10 1.43 -21.77
CA LEU A 335 12.83 2.09 -21.35
C LEU A 335 12.35 3.20 -22.33
N LYS A 336 11.03 3.23 -22.64
CA LYS A 336 10.18 4.25 -23.37
C LYS A 336 9.93 4.05 -24.88
N ASP A 337 8.86 4.58 -25.52
CA ASP A 337 7.44 4.89 -25.15
C ASP A 337 6.64 5.24 -26.44
N PHE A 338 5.29 5.35 -26.36
CA PHE A 338 4.36 5.71 -27.45
C PHE A 338 3.11 6.47 -26.90
N GLY A 339 2.25 7.15 -27.70
CA GLY A 339 0.93 7.62 -27.18
C GLY A 339 0.04 8.60 -27.99
N SER A 340 -1.29 8.54 -27.78
CA SER A 340 -2.40 9.51 -28.10
C SER A 340 -3.80 8.89 -27.77
N GLY A 341 -4.96 9.60 -27.67
CA GLY A 341 -5.22 11.05 -27.52
C GLY A 341 -6.68 11.55 -27.79
N THR A 342 -7.52 11.74 -26.74
CA THR A 342 -8.92 12.32 -26.74
C THR A 342 -10.02 11.48 -27.46
N GLN A 343 -11.35 11.74 -27.47
CA GLN A 343 -12.33 12.75 -26.94
C GLN A 343 -13.75 12.09 -26.94
N GLY A 344 -14.88 12.55 -26.36
CA GLY A 344 -15.25 13.68 -25.48
C GLY A 344 -16.62 14.34 -25.85
N SER A 345 -17.65 14.34 -24.97
CA SER A 345 -18.94 15.07 -25.16
C SER A 345 -19.72 15.29 -23.84
N VAL A 346 -20.68 16.24 -23.80
CA VAL A 346 -21.14 16.92 -22.57
C VAL A 346 -22.59 16.60 -22.12
N SER A 347 -23.50 16.18 -23.00
CA SER A 347 -24.92 16.03 -22.67
C SER A 347 -25.25 14.95 -21.63
N GLY A 348 -24.38 13.92 -21.48
CA GLY A 348 -24.56 12.87 -20.47
C GLY A 348 -24.36 13.33 -19.02
N LEU A 349 -23.73 14.50 -18.81
CA LEU A 349 -23.21 14.89 -17.50
C LEU A 349 -24.32 15.13 -16.44
N ILE A 350 -25.45 15.72 -16.84
CA ILE A 350 -26.53 16.09 -15.91
C ILE A 350 -27.35 14.86 -15.49
N THR A 351 -27.67 13.96 -16.43
CA THR A 351 -28.42 12.73 -16.15
C THR A 351 -27.56 11.70 -15.40
N ALA A 352 -26.25 11.66 -15.65
CA ALA A 352 -25.34 10.84 -14.86
C ALA A 352 -25.27 11.29 -13.39
N VAL A 353 -25.20 12.60 -13.13
CA VAL A 353 -25.11 13.15 -11.76
C VAL A 353 -26.34 12.80 -10.91
N SER A 354 -27.55 12.82 -11.48
CA SER A 354 -28.78 12.51 -10.72
C SER A 354 -29.00 11.02 -10.48
N HIS A 355 -28.60 10.13 -11.40
CA HIS A 355 -28.75 8.67 -11.19
C HIS A 355 -27.57 8.02 -10.46
N ALA A 356 -26.35 8.56 -10.53
CA ALA A 356 -25.19 8.03 -9.81
C ALA A 356 -25.16 8.40 -8.32
N THR A 357 -25.90 9.43 -7.90
CA THR A 357 -25.87 9.90 -6.50
C THR A 357 -26.77 9.08 -5.57
N PHE A 358 -27.92 8.58 -6.02
CA PHE A 358 -28.87 7.89 -5.13
C PHE A 358 -28.30 6.61 -4.46
N PRO A 359 -27.62 5.69 -5.18
CA PRO A 359 -26.99 4.51 -4.56
C PRO A 359 -25.84 4.89 -3.61
N SER A 360 -25.13 5.98 -3.92
CA SER A 360 -24.03 6.48 -3.10
C SER A 360 -24.51 6.90 -1.71
N TRP A 361 -25.73 7.44 -1.55
CA TRP A 361 -26.24 7.84 -0.23
C TRP A 361 -26.60 6.63 0.64
N ALA A 362 -27.13 5.54 0.06
CA ALA A 362 -27.36 4.30 0.81
C ALA A 362 -26.04 3.68 1.31
N ASN A 363 -25.03 3.58 0.42
CA ASN A 363 -23.70 3.07 0.81
C ASN A 363 -22.95 4.04 1.73
N THR A 364 -23.16 5.35 1.61
CA THR A 364 -22.60 6.34 2.54
C THR A 364 -23.28 6.25 3.90
N ILE A 365 -24.60 6.03 3.98
CA ILE A 365 -25.30 5.79 5.24
C ILE A 365 -24.84 4.46 5.86
N LEU A 366 -24.65 3.40 5.10
CA LEU A 366 -24.13 2.13 5.60
C LEU A 366 -22.66 2.23 6.05
N MET A 367 -21.80 2.90 5.28
CA MET A 367 -20.44 3.23 5.70
C MET A 367 -20.44 4.10 6.95
N ILE A 368 -21.34 5.09 7.08
CA ILE A 368 -21.50 5.89 8.30
C ILE A 368 -21.97 4.98 9.45
N SER A 369 -22.93 4.08 9.26
CA SER A 369 -23.36 3.12 10.30
C SER A 369 -22.25 2.16 10.72
N LEU A 370 -21.32 1.79 9.84
CA LEU A 370 -20.17 0.94 10.19
C LEU A 370 -19.01 1.76 10.79
N ILE A 371 -18.77 2.97 10.29
CA ILE A 371 -17.81 3.94 10.85
C ILE A 371 -18.26 4.39 12.24
N PHE A 372 -19.56 4.55 12.52
CA PHE A 372 -20.05 4.80 13.87
C PHE A 372 -20.25 3.52 14.68
N GLY A 373 -20.58 2.37 14.08
CA GLY A 373 -20.70 1.10 14.79
C GLY A 373 -19.35 0.63 15.37
N GLY A 374 -18.32 0.57 14.53
CA GLY A 374 -16.95 0.22 14.95
C GLY A 374 -16.27 1.34 15.73
N CYS A 375 -16.47 2.61 15.34
CA CYS A 375 -15.90 3.71 16.11
C CYS A 375 -16.76 4.12 17.30
N CYS A 376 -17.91 3.54 17.66
CA CYS A 376 -18.66 3.99 18.83
C CYS A 376 -17.82 3.88 20.12
N SER A 377 -16.93 2.88 20.24
CA SER A 377 -15.95 2.79 21.32
C SER A 377 -14.82 3.84 21.21
N ASN A 378 -14.30 4.05 20.00
CA ASN A 378 -13.23 5.04 19.75
C ASN A 378 -13.74 6.49 19.75
N VAL A 379 -15.02 6.72 19.49
CA VAL A 379 -15.75 7.99 19.55
C VAL A 379 -16.22 8.22 20.97
N PHE A 380 -16.63 7.21 21.75
CA PHE A 380 -16.83 7.41 23.19
C PHE A 380 -15.50 7.77 23.88
N ALA A 381 -14.38 7.15 23.48
CA ALA A 381 -13.05 7.54 23.93
C ALA A 381 -12.60 8.92 23.41
N LEU A 382 -12.81 9.23 22.13
CA LEU A 382 -12.44 10.52 21.52
C LEU A 382 -13.36 11.66 21.99
N GLU A 383 -14.63 11.40 22.28
CA GLU A 383 -15.60 12.35 22.83
C GLU A 383 -15.31 12.59 24.32
N ALA A 384 -14.88 11.59 25.08
CA ALA A 384 -14.32 11.80 26.41
C ALA A 384 -13.04 12.66 26.33
N ILE A 385 -12.07 12.29 25.48
CA ILE A 385 -10.82 13.04 25.30
C ILE A 385 -11.06 14.47 24.77
N ILE A 386 -12.08 14.70 23.93
CA ILE A 386 -12.45 16.03 23.43
C ILE A 386 -13.27 16.83 24.46
N LYS A 387 -14.12 16.18 25.27
CA LYS A 387 -14.79 16.83 26.42
C LYS A 387 -13.79 17.29 27.47
N ASP A 388 -12.73 16.51 27.71
CA ASP A 388 -11.72 16.80 28.73
C ASP A 388 -10.54 17.67 28.23
N GLU A 389 -10.00 17.45 27.02
CA GLU A 389 -8.86 18.23 26.47
C GLU A 389 -8.89 18.40 24.93
N SER A 390 -9.91 19.08 24.39
CA SER A 390 -10.06 19.30 22.92
C SER A 390 -8.84 19.88 22.17
N SER A 391 -7.89 20.52 22.88
CA SER A 391 -6.58 20.93 22.36
C SER A 391 -5.80 19.80 21.67
N ALA A 392 -5.83 18.59 22.23
CA ALA A 392 -5.15 17.42 21.66
C ALA A 392 -5.72 17.04 20.28
N GLY A 393 -7.05 17.10 20.14
CA GLY A 393 -7.75 16.81 18.89
C GLY A 393 -7.39 17.78 17.76
N PHE A 394 -7.37 19.09 18.05
CA PHE A 394 -6.88 20.09 17.10
C PHE A 394 -5.40 19.89 16.75
N PHE A 395 -4.53 19.68 17.75
CA PHE A 395 -3.10 19.46 17.53
C PHE A 395 -2.83 18.26 16.62
N MET A 396 -3.45 17.11 16.89
CA MET A 396 -3.32 15.91 16.05
C MET A 396 -3.80 16.19 14.62
N THR A 397 -5.03 16.71 14.47
CA THR A 397 -5.65 16.94 13.15
C THR A 397 -4.83 17.91 12.30
N VAL A 398 -4.34 19.01 12.89
CA VAL A 398 -3.47 19.98 12.19
C VAL A 398 -2.18 19.33 11.71
N ASN A 399 -1.52 18.50 12.52
CA ASN A 399 -0.29 17.82 12.11
C ASN A 399 -0.54 16.79 10.99
N LEU A 400 -1.59 15.97 11.10
CA LEU A 400 -1.93 14.99 10.07
C LEU A 400 -2.26 15.65 8.73
N LEU A 401 -3.11 16.69 8.71
CA LEU A 401 -3.46 17.40 7.47
C LEU A 401 -2.25 18.09 6.81
N ASN A 402 -1.34 18.67 7.60
CA ASN A 402 -0.12 19.28 7.05
C ASN A 402 0.82 18.23 6.43
N ASN A 403 0.84 17.00 6.95
CA ASN A 403 1.64 15.90 6.41
C ASN A 403 0.97 15.26 5.18
N TRP A 404 -0.35 15.06 5.19
CA TRP A 404 -1.11 14.56 4.04
C TRP A 404 -1.08 15.49 2.83
N ALA A 405 -0.93 16.81 3.01
CA ALA A 405 -0.79 17.76 1.91
C ALA A 405 0.37 17.43 0.94
N PHE A 406 1.43 16.77 1.40
CA PHE A 406 2.55 16.36 0.55
C PHE A 406 2.21 15.18 -0.39
N VAL A 407 1.17 14.39 -0.09
CA VAL A 407 0.68 13.32 -0.99
C VAL A 407 0.16 13.92 -2.30
N TYR A 408 -0.45 15.11 -2.24
CA TYR A 408 -0.97 15.87 -3.38
C TYR A 408 0.12 16.63 -4.17
N LYS A 409 1.38 16.17 -4.10
CA LYS A 409 2.55 16.69 -4.83
C LYS A 409 2.85 18.18 -4.59
N ILE A 410 2.36 18.76 -3.49
CA ILE A 410 2.65 20.16 -3.12
C ILE A 410 4.13 20.29 -2.72
N SER A 411 4.85 21.19 -3.41
CA SER A 411 6.27 21.43 -3.13
C SER A 411 6.48 22.13 -1.78
N VAL A 412 7.64 21.92 -1.16
CA VAL A 412 7.96 22.50 0.16
C VAL A 412 7.89 24.05 0.16
N PRO A 413 8.36 24.79 -0.87
CA PRO A 413 8.15 26.25 -0.92
C PRO A 413 6.68 26.64 -1.01
N LEU A 414 5.87 25.89 -1.76
CA LEU A 414 4.43 26.15 -1.91
C LEU A 414 3.66 25.89 -0.61
N HIS A 415 4.02 24.85 0.13
CA HIS A 415 3.53 24.58 1.49
C HIS A 415 3.89 25.72 2.47
N ILE A 416 5.12 26.25 2.39
CA ILE A 416 5.58 27.41 3.18
C ILE A 416 4.81 28.69 2.81
N ILE A 417 4.58 28.94 1.51
CA ILE A 417 3.78 30.07 1.01
C ILE A 417 2.38 30.02 1.60
N VAL A 418 1.67 28.89 1.49
CA VAL A 418 0.31 28.76 2.02
C VAL A 418 0.32 28.91 3.54
N ARG A 419 1.14 28.13 4.26
CA ARG A 419 1.26 28.18 5.73
C ARG A 419 1.81 29.52 6.27
N SER A 420 2.19 30.48 5.43
CA SER A 420 2.50 31.84 5.85
C SER A 420 1.26 32.66 6.22
N GLY A 421 0.08 32.35 5.65
CA GLY A 421 -1.19 33.04 5.88
C GLY A 421 -1.79 32.87 7.29
N GLY A 422 -1.16 32.08 8.16
CA GLY A 422 -1.60 31.82 9.54
C GLY A 422 -2.03 33.06 10.34
N PRO A 423 -1.27 34.17 10.38
CA PRO A 423 -1.69 35.38 11.12
C PRO A 423 -2.98 36.01 10.58
N VAL A 424 -3.24 35.91 9.27
CA VAL A 424 -4.48 36.38 8.64
C VAL A 424 -5.65 35.50 9.07
N ALA A 425 -5.48 34.17 9.04
CA ALA A 425 -6.48 33.23 9.56
C ALA A 425 -6.78 33.47 11.05
N SER A 426 -5.75 33.64 11.88
CA SER A 426 -5.90 33.95 13.32
C SER A 426 -6.58 35.30 13.58
N MET A 427 -6.40 36.32 12.73
CA MET A 427 -7.19 37.56 12.80
C MET A 427 -8.66 37.34 12.39
N ILE A 428 -8.92 36.63 11.30
CA ILE A 428 -10.29 36.38 10.81
C ILE A 428 -11.09 35.58 11.83
N VAL A 429 -10.56 34.44 12.31
CA VAL A 429 -11.24 33.61 13.31
C VAL A 429 -11.34 34.34 14.65
N GLY A 430 -10.31 35.10 15.05
CA GLY A 430 -10.35 35.91 16.28
C GLY A 430 -11.40 37.03 16.25
N PHE A 431 -11.64 37.63 15.08
CA PHE A 431 -12.71 38.61 14.87
C PHE A 431 -14.10 37.96 14.94
N PHE A 432 -14.34 36.88 14.20
CA PHE A 432 -15.66 36.24 14.14
C PHE A 432 -16.04 35.48 15.43
N TYR A 433 -15.11 34.74 16.04
CA TYR A 433 -15.42 33.84 17.16
C TYR A 433 -15.28 34.50 18.54
N ASN A 434 -14.40 35.49 18.68
CA ASN A 434 -14.06 36.13 19.96
C ASN A 434 -14.24 37.66 19.92
N GLY A 435 -14.91 38.19 18.88
CA GLY A 435 -15.21 39.62 18.72
C GLY A 435 -13.99 40.55 18.69
N LYS A 436 -12.77 40.02 18.54
CA LYS A 436 -11.52 40.76 18.75
C LYS A 436 -11.37 41.84 17.66
N ARG A 437 -11.42 43.10 18.06
CA ARG A 437 -11.22 44.26 17.17
C ARG A 437 -9.73 44.57 17.05
N TYR A 438 -9.22 44.51 15.83
CA TYR A 438 -7.81 44.81 15.51
C TYR A 438 -7.65 46.24 15.01
N SER A 439 -6.52 46.88 15.35
CA SER A 439 -6.23 48.23 14.86
C SER A 439 -5.83 48.20 13.38
N LYS A 440 -6.06 49.30 12.65
CA LYS A 440 -5.63 49.45 11.25
C LYS A 440 -4.12 49.18 11.08
N LEU A 441 -3.32 49.51 12.10
CA LEU A 441 -1.88 49.31 12.09
C LEU A 441 -1.48 47.84 12.32
N GLN A 442 -2.23 47.11 13.15
CA GLN A 442 -2.06 45.65 13.29
C GLN A 442 -2.42 44.91 12.00
N ILE A 443 -3.49 45.33 11.31
CA ILE A 443 -3.92 44.74 10.04
C ILE A 443 -2.84 45.00 8.96
N LEU A 444 -2.36 46.25 8.83
CA LEU A 444 -1.26 46.59 7.92
C LEU A 444 -0.01 45.74 8.21
N ALA A 445 0.38 45.61 9.48
CA ALA A 445 1.51 44.80 9.90
C ALA A 445 1.37 43.32 9.51
N VAL A 446 0.19 42.71 9.70
CA VAL A 446 -0.09 41.33 9.31
C VAL A 446 -0.09 41.14 7.78
N SER A 447 -0.61 42.10 7.02
CA SER A 447 -0.51 42.09 5.56
C SER A 447 0.94 42.16 5.07
N MET A 448 1.76 43.06 5.63
CA MET A 448 3.18 43.17 5.31
C MET A 448 3.97 41.89 5.67
N LEU A 449 3.71 41.32 6.85
CA LEU A 449 4.29 40.03 7.28
C LEU A 449 3.96 38.91 6.30
N THR A 450 2.71 38.81 5.86
CA THR A 450 2.25 37.74 4.97
C THR A 450 2.85 37.89 3.57
N LEU A 451 2.75 39.09 2.98
CA LEU A 451 3.35 39.40 1.68
C LEU A 451 4.87 39.19 1.66
N GLY A 452 5.55 39.50 2.78
CA GLY A 452 7.01 39.35 2.89
C GLY A 452 7.47 37.89 2.88
N VAL A 453 6.79 37.00 3.61
CA VAL A 453 7.09 35.55 3.59
C VAL A 453 6.74 34.94 2.23
N VAL A 454 5.60 35.31 1.64
CA VAL A 454 5.21 34.85 0.30
C VAL A 454 6.23 35.28 -0.76
N GLY A 455 6.61 36.57 -0.79
CA GLY A 455 7.59 37.10 -1.73
C GLY A 455 8.97 36.46 -1.60
N ALA A 456 9.46 36.26 -0.38
CA ALA A 456 10.74 35.59 -0.14
C ALA A 456 10.73 34.12 -0.58
N ALA A 457 9.63 33.40 -0.33
CA ALA A 457 9.50 31.99 -0.73
C ALA A 457 9.30 31.81 -2.25
N LEU A 458 8.60 32.73 -2.92
CA LEU A 458 8.52 32.76 -4.39
C LEU A 458 9.89 33.04 -5.02
N ALA A 459 10.66 33.97 -4.46
CA ALA A 459 12.01 34.28 -4.94
C ALA A 459 12.99 33.12 -4.73
N ASP A 460 12.91 32.41 -3.60
CA ASP A 460 13.73 31.21 -3.32
C ASP A 460 13.36 30.00 -4.20
N ALA A 461 12.07 29.82 -4.52
CA ALA A 461 11.65 28.80 -5.48
C ALA A 461 12.14 29.12 -6.91
N ALA A 462 12.10 30.40 -7.30
CA ALA A 462 12.56 30.86 -8.61
C ALA A 462 14.08 30.71 -8.82
N THR A 463 14.92 31.05 -7.82
CA THR A 463 16.38 30.85 -7.94
C THR A 463 16.79 29.38 -8.01
N LYS A 464 15.99 28.48 -7.43
CA LYS A 464 16.23 27.02 -7.45
C LYS A 464 15.62 26.32 -8.66
N GLY A 465 15.07 27.08 -9.62
CA GLY A 465 14.45 26.52 -10.84
C GLY A 465 13.23 25.64 -10.58
N GLN A 466 12.62 25.70 -9.39
CA GLN A 466 11.45 24.89 -9.06
C GLN A 466 10.21 25.47 -9.74
N SER A 467 9.49 24.65 -10.53
CA SER A 467 8.31 25.08 -11.25
C SER A 467 7.16 25.45 -10.29
N ILE A 468 6.97 26.75 -10.06
CA ILE A 468 5.88 27.30 -9.21
C ILE A 468 4.50 27.09 -9.87
N ARG A 469 4.46 26.88 -11.19
CA ARG A 469 3.22 26.50 -11.91
C ARG A 469 2.81 25.07 -11.52
N PRO A 470 1.51 24.80 -11.24
CA PRO A 470 1.00 23.43 -11.33
C PRO A 470 1.30 22.90 -12.74
N SER A 471 1.66 21.62 -12.87
CA SER A 471 2.33 21.06 -14.04
C SER A 471 1.47 21.16 -15.31
N SER A 472 1.63 22.29 -16.01
CA SER A 472 0.80 22.70 -17.15
C SER A 472 1.33 22.07 -18.43
N GLY A 473 1.27 20.74 -18.51
CA GLY A 473 1.47 20.00 -19.76
C GLY A 473 0.31 20.28 -20.73
N SER A 474 0.62 20.39 -22.01
CA SER A 474 -0.36 20.72 -23.05
C SER A 474 -1.22 19.51 -23.44
N GLY A 475 -2.22 19.17 -22.62
CA GLY A 475 -3.22 18.13 -22.90
C GLY A 475 -3.82 17.53 -21.64
N ALA A 476 -5.15 17.29 -21.65
CA ALA A 476 -5.90 16.60 -20.60
C ALA A 476 -5.76 17.17 -19.15
N ASN A 477 -6.05 18.46 -18.97
CA ASN A 477 -5.99 19.11 -17.65
C ASN A 477 -7.36 19.22 -16.95
N ASP A 478 -7.78 18.15 -16.27
CA ASP A 478 -8.76 18.21 -15.18
C ASP A 478 -8.22 17.54 -13.91
N SER A 479 -7.84 16.25 -14.00
CA SER A 479 -7.34 15.45 -12.87
C SER A 479 -6.10 16.04 -12.17
N THR A 480 -5.17 16.62 -12.92
CA THR A 480 -3.96 17.27 -12.38
C THR A 480 -4.30 18.54 -11.61
N LEU A 481 -5.33 19.28 -12.06
CA LEU A 481 -5.78 20.51 -11.41
C LEU A 481 -6.59 20.19 -10.15
N THR A 482 -7.53 19.25 -10.22
CA THR A 482 -8.34 18.83 -9.05
C THR A 482 -7.47 18.24 -7.95
N THR A 483 -6.49 17.39 -8.27
CA THR A 483 -5.50 16.86 -7.31
C THR A 483 -4.76 17.99 -6.59
N SER A 484 -4.30 19.00 -7.33
CA SER A 484 -3.61 20.16 -6.76
C SER A 484 -4.54 20.99 -5.85
N VAL A 485 -5.78 21.22 -6.30
CA VAL A 485 -6.81 21.98 -5.56
C VAL A 485 -7.21 21.28 -4.25
N VAL A 486 -7.34 19.95 -4.23
CA VAL A 486 -7.62 19.19 -3.00
C VAL A 486 -6.49 19.39 -1.98
N GLY A 487 -5.23 19.30 -2.39
CA GLY A 487 -4.08 19.58 -1.51
C GLY A 487 -4.08 21.00 -0.95
N PHE A 488 -4.41 22.02 -1.77
CA PHE A 488 -4.55 23.40 -1.30
C PHE A 488 -5.70 23.57 -0.30
N THR A 489 -6.85 22.93 -0.54
CA THR A 489 -8.01 22.95 0.37
C THR A 489 -7.66 22.30 1.72
N ILE A 490 -6.92 21.19 1.71
CA ILE A 490 -6.41 20.54 2.93
C ILE A 490 -5.50 21.49 3.73
N LEU A 491 -4.61 22.23 3.06
CA LEU A 491 -3.76 23.22 3.75
C LEU A 491 -4.54 24.43 4.26
N ALA A 492 -5.55 24.92 3.53
CA ALA A 492 -6.43 25.99 3.98
C ALA A 492 -7.21 25.58 5.24
N LEU A 493 -7.79 24.37 5.23
CA LEU A 493 -8.45 23.78 6.40
C LEU A 493 -7.49 23.64 7.58
N ALA A 494 -6.28 23.13 7.35
CA ALA A 494 -5.27 22.96 8.40
C ALA A 494 -4.79 24.29 9.00
N MET A 495 -4.80 25.40 8.24
CA MET A 495 -4.55 26.74 8.78
C MET A 495 -5.71 27.27 9.63
N ILE A 496 -6.95 27.05 9.20
CA ILE A 496 -8.14 27.47 9.95
C ILE A 496 -8.21 26.70 11.29
N LEU A 497 -7.99 25.40 11.27
CA LEU A 497 -7.91 24.57 12.48
C LEU A 497 -6.75 24.99 13.40
N ALA A 498 -5.60 25.40 12.86
CA ALA A 498 -4.49 25.95 13.64
C ALA A 498 -4.83 27.31 14.29
N ALA A 499 -5.65 28.14 13.64
CA ALA A 499 -6.16 29.38 14.21
C ALA A 499 -7.14 29.12 15.37
N PHE A 500 -8.05 28.14 15.22
CA PHE A 500 -8.90 27.67 16.32
C PHE A 500 -8.09 27.08 17.48
N GLN A 501 -7.08 26.24 17.20
CA GLN A 501 -6.16 25.70 18.20
C GLN A 501 -5.47 26.82 19.00
N GLY A 502 -5.03 27.89 18.33
CA GLY A 502 -4.45 29.07 18.98
C GLY A 502 -5.43 29.79 19.91
N ILE A 503 -6.67 29.99 19.48
CA ILE A 503 -7.71 30.65 20.29
C ILE A 503 -8.11 29.78 21.49
N TYR A 504 -8.18 28.45 21.31
CA TYR A 504 -8.42 27.52 22.42
C TYR A 504 -7.25 27.51 23.42
N ALA A 505 -6.00 27.59 22.94
CA ALA A 505 -4.83 27.72 23.82
C ALA A 505 -4.82 29.06 24.59
N ASP A 506 -5.22 30.17 23.97
CA ASP A 506 -5.41 31.46 24.67
C ASP A 506 -6.45 31.30 25.81
N TRP A 507 -7.60 30.67 25.53
CA TRP A 507 -8.67 30.41 26.52
C TRP A 507 -8.21 29.49 27.65
N LEU A 508 -7.57 28.35 27.32
CA LEU A 508 -7.08 27.37 28.29
C LEU A 508 -6.11 28.03 29.29
N TYR A 509 -5.20 28.89 28.81
CA TYR A 509 -4.28 29.64 29.65
C TYR A 509 -4.92 30.79 30.43
N GLU A 510 -6.09 31.29 30.00
CA GLU A 510 -6.88 32.28 30.74
C GLU A 510 -7.73 31.61 31.84
N THR A 511 -8.26 30.41 31.62
CA THR A 511 -9.04 29.65 32.62
C THR A 511 -8.18 28.92 33.66
N TYR A 512 -7.14 28.20 33.24
CA TYR A 512 -6.32 27.34 34.13
C TYR A 512 -4.97 27.98 34.51
N GLY A 513 -4.70 29.21 34.05
CA GLY A 513 -3.52 29.98 34.41
C GLY A 513 -2.27 29.69 33.59
N ARG A 514 -1.50 30.75 33.32
CA ARG A 514 -0.31 30.75 32.43
C ARG A 514 0.93 30.05 33.01
N SER A 515 0.84 29.43 34.18
CA SER A 515 1.91 28.62 34.80
C SER A 515 2.00 27.20 34.22
N HIS A 516 0.87 26.58 33.88
CA HIS A 516 0.73 25.13 33.65
C HIS A 516 1.09 24.67 32.22
N TRP A 517 1.96 25.42 31.52
CA TRP A 517 2.35 25.16 30.14
C TRP A 517 3.04 23.79 29.92
N LYS A 518 3.58 23.18 30.99
CA LYS A 518 4.14 21.83 30.97
C LYS A 518 3.04 20.76 30.87
N GLU A 519 1.93 20.95 31.55
CA GLU A 519 0.78 20.02 31.52
C GLU A 519 0.09 20.10 30.17
N ALA A 520 -0.17 21.31 29.65
CA ALA A 520 -0.66 21.52 28.29
C ALA A 520 0.31 20.98 27.21
N LEU A 521 1.62 20.95 27.47
CA LEU A 521 2.59 20.26 26.59
C LEU A 521 2.46 18.74 26.69
N PHE A 522 2.29 18.20 27.91
CA PHE A 522 2.17 16.78 28.17
C PHE A 522 0.88 16.19 27.58
N TYR A 523 -0.30 16.67 27.99
CA TYR A 523 -1.58 16.08 27.58
C TYR A 523 -1.79 16.15 26.06
N SER A 524 -1.60 17.32 25.45
CA SER A 524 -1.75 17.49 23.99
C SER A 524 -0.82 16.61 23.14
N HIS A 525 0.28 16.07 23.69
CA HIS A 525 1.13 15.09 23.01
C HIS A 525 0.82 13.65 23.43
N THR A 526 0.73 13.38 24.73
CA THR A 526 0.51 12.03 25.27
C THR A 526 -0.87 11.47 24.89
N LEU A 527 -1.93 12.27 24.96
CA LEU A 527 -3.27 11.89 24.50
C LEU A 527 -3.34 11.72 22.98
N SER A 528 -2.36 12.26 22.23
CA SER A 528 -2.25 12.08 20.78
C SER A 528 -1.55 10.76 20.38
N LEU A 529 -0.78 10.13 21.29
CA LEU A 529 -0.03 8.90 20.99
C LEU A 529 -0.92 7.70 20.61
N PRO A 530 -2.05 7.40 21.30
CA PRO A 530 -2.94 6.30 20.91
C PRO A 530 -3.49 6.43 19.48
N CYS A 531 -3.66 7.66 18.97
CA CYS A 531 -4.17 7.90 17.62
C CYS A 531 -3.21 7.43 16.52
N PHE A 532 -1.95 7.15 16.82
CA PHE A 532 -1.00 6.54 15.89
C PHE A 532 -1.03 5.00 15.86
N LEU A 533 -1.75 4.34 16.80
CA LEU A 533 -1.83 2.87 16.85
C LEU A 533 -2.39 2.23 15.57
N PRO A 534 -3.44 2.76 14.90
CA PRO A 534 -3.91 2.23 13.61
C PRO A 534 -2.85 2.33 12.50
N GLY A 535 -1.96 3.32 12.57
CA GLY A 535 -0.84 3.51 11.65
C GLY A 535 0.43 2.74 12.02
N TYR A 536 0.43 1.96 13.12
CA TYR A 536 1.63 1.30 13.65
C TYR A 536 2.31 0.38 12.62
N SER A 537 1.54 -0.33 11.80
CA SER A 537 2.06 -1.19 10.73
C SER A 537 2.95 -0.40 9.75
N GLN A 538 2.45 0.75 9.27
CA GLN A 538 3.14 1.66 8.36
C GLN A 538 4.33 2.38 9.02
N LEU A 539 4.20 2.79 10.28
CA LEU A 539 5.29 3.38 11.05
C LEU A 539 6.42 2.36 11.29
N SER A 540 6.08 1.10 11.58
CA SER A 540 7.07 0.03 11.81
C SER A 540 7.83 -0.38 10.54
N SER A 541 7.22 -0.27 9.36
CA SER A 541 7.90 -0.57 8.09
C SER A 541 8.81 0.59 7.67
N GLN A 542 8.37 1.84 7.83
CA GLN A 542 9.22 3.02 7.62
C GLN A 542 10.41 3.04 8.59
N LEU A 543 10.22 2.76 9.88
CA LEU A 543 11.31 2.69 10.84
C LEU A 543 12.33 1.60 10.48
N ARG A 544 11.87 0.43 10.01
CA ARG A 544 12.76 -0.63 9.51
C ARG A 544 13.59 -0.16 8.31
N VAL A 545 12.99 0.51 7.33
CA VAL A 545 13.72 1.08 6.18
C VAL A 545 14.77 2.11 6.63
N LEU A 546 14.44 3.02 7.55
CA LEU A 546 15.38 4.00 8.08
C LEU A 546 16.53 3.36 8.88
N SER A 547 16.24 2.27 9.62
CA SER A 547 17.24 1.52 10.39
C SER A 547 18.20 0.70 9.50
N ALA A 548 17.82 0.36 8.28
CA ALA A 548 18.67 -0.34 7.31
C ALA A 548 19.68 0.58 6.60
N SER A 549 19.73 1.87 6.94
CA SER A 549 20.67 2.81 6.34
C SER A 549 22.12 2.63 6.86
N PRO A 550 23.16 2.94 6.06
CA PRO A 550 24.56 2.77 6.47
C PRO A 550 24.90 3.51 7.78
N PRO A 551 25.87 3.04 8.58
CA PRO A 551 26.26 3.71 9.82
C PRO A 551 26.86 5.10 9.64
N LEU A 552 26.72 5.96 10.64
CA LEU A 552 27.27 7.33 10.65
C LEU A 552 28.78 7.38 10.35
N LEU A 553 29.54 6.39 10.81
CA LEU A 553 30.99 6.29 10.58
C LEU A 553 31.35 6.30 9.07
N PHE A 554 30.51 5.75 8.20
CA PHE A 554 30.77 5.66 6.75
C PHE A 554 30.73 7.02 6.03
N LYS A 555 30.03 8.02 6.58
CA LYS A 555 29.98 9.39 6.01
C LYS A 555 31.08 10.32 6.53
N LEU A 556 31.86 9.90 7.51
CA LEU A 556 32.96 10.70 8.02
C LEU A 556 34.23 10.43 7.21
N PRO A 557 34.98 11.47 6.80
CA PRO A 557 36.31 11.26 6.25
C PRO A 557 37.16 10.43 7.22
N PRO A 558 37.97 9.48 6.73
CA PRO A 558 39.02 8.89 7.56
C PRO A 558 39.93 10.03 8.07
N ALA A 559 40.50 9.86 9.26
CA ALA A 559 41.36 10.87 9.87
C ALA A 559 42.72 10.93 9.17
N ALA A 560 42.75 11.51 7.97
CA ALA A 560 43.94 11.66 7.15
C ALA A 560 44.97 12.56 7.85
N MET A 561 46.19 12.03 7.98
CA MET A 561 47.38 12.85 8.18
C MET A 561 47.72 13.52 6.84
N GLU A 562 47.22 14.73 6.61
CA GLU A 562 47.74 15.58 5.54
C GLU A 562 48.32 16.88 6.12
N SER A 563 49.65 16.92 6.16
CA SER A 563 50.43 18.15 6.19
C SER A 563 50.44 18.75 4.78
N GLY A 564 49.74 19.86 4.55
CA GLY A 564 49.71 20.49 3.23
C GLY A 564 49.02 21.85 3.22
N SER A 565 49.73 22.87 2.73
CA SER A 565 49.26 24.25 2.57
C SER A 565 48.20 24.42 1.48
N GLY A 566 47.09 25.11 1.78
CA GLY A 566 46.10 25.58 0.81
C GLY A 566 45.22 26.69 1.39
N SER A 567 44.90 27.73 0.61
CA SER A 567 44.46 29.04 1.13
C SER A 567 42.98 29.39 0.91
N SER A 568 42.28 29.79 1.98
CA SER A 568 41.12 30.72 1.96
C SER A 568 40.77 31.19 3.39
N PRO A 569 40.71 32.51 3.68
CA PRO A 569 40.88 33.00 5.07
C PRO A 569 39.62 33.13 5.94
N VAL A 570 38.40 32.89 5.46
CA VAL A 570 37.16 33.31 6.18
C VAL A 570 36.36 32.16 6.83
N SER A 571 36.44 30.92 6.32
CA SER A 571 35.63 29.78 6.84
C SER A 571 36.28 28.98 7.98
N SER A 572 37.46 29.38 8.45
CA SER A 572 38.37 28.58 9.28
C SER A 572 37.93 28.38 10.74
N SER A 573 37.17 29.32 11.32
CA SER A 573 36.78 29.27 12.74
C SER A 573 35.82 28.11 13.05
N ILE A 574 34.68 28.02 12.35
CA ILE A 574 33.69 26.96 12.62
C ILE A 574 34.24 25.58 12.20
N GLY A 575 34.96 25.51 11.08
CA GLY A 575 35.57 24.25 10.61
C GLY A 575 36.62 23.67 11.55
N SER A 576 37.44 24.51 12.20
CA SER A 576 38.43 24.05 13.18
C SER A 576 37.77 23.49 14.45
N HIS A 577 36.74 24.16 15.00
CA HIS A 577 35.98 23.62 16.13
C HIS A 577 35.23 22.32 15.79
N VAL A 578 34.61 22.22 14.60
CA VAL A 578 33.93 20.98 14.17
C VAL A 578 34.92 19.84 13.96
N SER A 579 36.07 20.07 13.33
CA SER A 579 37.10 19.03 13.14
C SER A 579 37.74 18.58 14.46
N LEU A 580 37.93 19.48 15.43
CA LEU A 580 38.42 19.13 16.77
C LEU A 580 37.39 18.31 17.56
N LEU A 581 36.09 18.68 17.48
CA LEU A 581 35.00 17.90 18.06
C LEU A 581 34.91 16.50 17.42
N LEU A 582 35.02 16.40 16.09
CA LEU A 582 35.04 15.11 15.38
C LEU A 582 36.24 14.24 15.79
N ARG A 583 37.43 14.81 15.94
CA ARG A 583 38.62 14.09 16.44
C ARG A 583 38.43 13.60 17.88
N PHE A 584 37.82 14.42 18.75
CA PHE A 584 37.48 14.02 20.13
C PHE A 584 36.46 12.87 20.17
N LEU A 585 35.41 12.94 19.35
CA LEU A 585 34.38 11.89 19.25
C LEU A 585 34.90 10.59 18.60
N GLN A 586 35.83 10.67 17.64
CA GLN A 586 36.48 9.51 17.02
C GLN A 586 37.53 8.86 17.93
N GLY A 587 38.23 9.65 18.75
CA GLY A 587 39.26 9.18 19.68
C GLY A 587 38.72 8.44 20.91
N ASN A 588 37.47 8.68 21.30
CA ASN A 588 36.85 8.01 22.44
C ASN A 588 36.12 6.72 22.01
N ALA A 589 36.57 5.58 22.53
CA ALA A 589 36.09 4.25 22.13
C ALA A 589 34.57 4.05 22.26
N ILE A 590 33.94 4.65 23.28
CA ILE A 590 32.48 4.57 23.50
C ILE A 590 31.75 5.26 22.35
N PHE A 591 32.15 6.49 22.02
CA PHE A 591 31.54 7.25 20.92
C PHE A 591 31.79 6.60 19.57
N ARG A 592 33.01 6.08 19.32
CA ARG A 592 33.32 5.31 18.10
C ARG A 592 32.42 4.09 17.94
N SER A 593 32.12 3.36 19.03
CA SER A 593 31.20 2.22 19.01
C SER A 593 29.77 2.64 18.67
N ILE A 594 29.25 3.69 19.32
CA ILE A 594 27.92 4.25 19.03
C ILE A 594 27.81 4.69 17.56
N LEU A 595 28.84 5.36 17.04
CA LEU A 595 28.89 5.91 15.68
C LEU A 595 29.02 4.82 14.60
N ALA A 596 29.56 3.65 14.95
CA ALA A 596 29.62 2.47 14.09
C ALA A 596 28.32 1.66 14.04
N HIS A 597 27.46 1.75 15.07
CA HIS A 597 26.19 1.03 15.15
C HIS A 597 24.95 1.89 14.84
N THR A 598 25.07 3.22 14.78
CA THR A 598 23.93 4.12 14.55
C THR A 598 23.70 4.37 13.04
N PRO A 599 22.54 4.00 12.46
CA PRO A 599 22.19 4.28 11.06
C PRO A 599 22.08 5.77 10.76
N VAL A 600 22.61 6.23 9.62
CA VAL A 600 22.63 7.65 9.20
C VAL A 600 21.22 8.27 9.18
N GLN A 601 20.22 7.58 8.63
CA GLN A 601 18.88 8.13 8.51
C GLN A 601 18.14 8.18 9.85
N LEU A 602 18.37 7.20 10.73
CA LEU A 602 17.87 7.22 12.10
C LEU A 602 18.51 8.37 12.91
N ALA A 603 19.79 8.64 12.71
CA ALA A 603 20.46 9.80 13.32
C ALA A 603 19.87 11.14 12.84
N TYR A 604 19.60 11.29 11.53
CA TYR A 604 18.90 12.49 11.04
C TYR A 604 17.48 12.61 11.61
N LEU A 605 16.75 11.49 11.75
CA LEU A 605 15.43 11.48 12.40
C LEU A 605 15.52 11.90 13.87
N LEU A 606 16.52 11.43 14.63
CA LEU A 606 16.77 11.81 16.02
C LEU A 606 17.14 13.28 16.18
N VAL A 607 18.00 13.83 15.30
CA VAL A 607 18.34 15.27 15.28
C VAL A 607 17.11 16.12 14.93
N ASN A 608 16.28 15.67 13.98
CA ASN A 608 15.01 16.32 13.67
C ASN A 608 14.04 16.26 14.88
N ALA A 609 13.89 15.10 15.53
CA ALA A 609 13.02 14.95 16.70
C ALA A 609 13.48 15.82 17.89
N LEU A 610 14.78 15.87 18.17
CA LEU A 610 15.35 16.71 19.23
C LEU A 610 15.16 18.20 18.94
N THR A 611 15.42 18.64 17.70
CA THR A 611 15.19 20.05 17.31
C THR A 611 13.70 20.40 17.30
N GLN A 612 12.82 19.50 16.84
CA GLN A 612 11.37 19.67 16.95
C GLN A 612 10.91 19.77 18.40
N TYR A 613 11.38 18.90 19.31
CA TYR A 613 11.08 18.99 20.75
C TYR A 613 11.47 20.34 21.35
N LEU A 614 12.70 20.82 21.11
CA LEU A 614 13.16 22.13 21.58
C LEU A 614 12.27 23.26 21.02
N CYS A 615 11.83 23.15 19.77
CA CYS A 615 10.95 24.10 19.13
C CYS A 615 9.53 24.11 19.73
N ILE A 616 8.91 22.94 19.90
CA ILE A 616 7.56 22.79 20.45
C ILE A 616 7.54 23.27 21.91
N ARG A 617 8.53 22.88 22.72
CA ARG A 617 8.73 23.37 24.08
C ARG A 617 8.83 24.90 24.13
N GLY A 618 9.55 25.51 23.17
CA GLY A 618 9.62 26.95 23.00
C GLY A 618 8.29 27.60 22.63
N VAL A 619 7.47 26.96 21.77
CA VAL A 619 6.15 27.44 21.37
C VAL A 619 5.15 27.40 22.53
N HIS A 620 5.08 26.30 23.30
CA HIS A 620 4.17 26.23 24.47
C HIS A 620 4.57 27.28 25.53
N LEU A 621 5.87 27.43 25.82
CA LEU A 621 6.38 28.47 26.73
C LEU A 621 6.08 29.90 26.25
N LEU A 622 6.13 30.15 24.93
CA LEU A 622 5.78 31.45 24.35
C LEU A 622 4.26 31.69 24.36
N SER A 623 3.44 30.67 24.09
CA SER A 623 1.98 30.75 24.12
C SER A 623 1.45 31.02 25.52
N ALA A 624 2.07 30.46 26.56
CA ALA A 624 1.76 30.79 27.93
C ALA A 624 2.06 32.28 28.26
N LYS A 625 3.12 32.86 27.66
CA LYS A 625 3.57 34.24 27.93
C LYS A 625 3.02 35.32 26.99
N SER A 626 2.29 34.95 25.94
CA SER A 626 1.79 35.89 24.92
C SER A 626 0.41 35.46 24.40
N SER A 627 -0.08 36.08 23.32
CA SER A 627 -1.31 35.66 22.64
C SER A 627 -1.00 34.81 21.41
N SER A 628 -1.91 33.91 21.05
CA SER A 628 -1.89 33.08 19.83
C SER A 628 -1.45 33.81 18.56
N LEU A 629 -1.98 35.01 18.30
CA LEU A 629 -1.58 35.86 17.17
C LEU A 629 -0.11 36.28 17.25
N THR A 630 0.38 36.64 18.45
CA THR A 630 1.79 36.98 18.69
C THR A 630 2.70 35.78 18.46
N VAL A 631 2.33 34.59 18.95
CA VAL A 631 3.04 33.32 18.69
C VAL A 631 3.13 33.05 17.19
N THR A 632 2.02 33.24 16.46
CA THR A 632 1.95 33.00 15.01
C THR A 632 2.86 33.95 14.23
N ILE A 633 2.95 35.21 14.64
CA ILE A 633 3.86 36.21 14.05
C ILE A 633 5.33 35.87 14.31
N VAL A 634 5.69 35.53 15.56
CA VAL A 634 7.06 35.08 15.90
C VAL A 634 7.45 33.82 15.12
N LEU A 635 6.52 32.89 14.93
CA LEU A 635 6.74 31.69 14.10
C LEU A 635 6.96 32.03 12.61
N ASN A 636 6.28 33.02 12.05
CA ASN A 636 6.54 33.48 10.68
C ASN A 636 7.92 34.16 10.55
N ILE A 637 8.31 35.00 11.51
CA ILE A 637 9.66 35.59 11.56
C ILE A 637 10.73 34.49 11.63
N ARG A 638 10.50 33.45 12.46
CA ARG A 638 11.41 32.29 12.54
C ARG A 638 11.53 31.54 11.22
N LYS A 639 10.45 31.34 10.45
CA LYS A 639 10.52 30.69 9.12
C LYS A 639 11.48 31.45 8.20
N LEU A 640 11.36 32.77 8.15
CA LEU A 640 12.25 33.63 7.37
C LEU A 640 13.71 33.53 7.84
N VAL A 641 13.97 33.63 9.16
CA VAL A 641 15.34 33.52 9.69
C VAL A 641 15.94 32.15 9.36
N SER A 642 15.14 31.09 9.36
CA SER A 642 15.56 29.74 8.95
C SER A 642 15.89 29.66 7.44
N LEU A 643 15.13 30.37 6.59
CA LEU A 643 15.41 30.49 5.16
C LEU A 643 16.71 31.24 4.89
N LEU A 644 16.90 32.41 5.53
CA LEU A 644 18.14 33.21 5.40
C LEU A 644 19.36 32.45 5.90
N LEU A 645 19.25 31.74 7.03
CA LEU A 645 20.32 30.89 7.57
C LEU A 645 20.65 29.72 6.63
N SER A 646 19.63 29.11 5.99
CA SER A 646 19.84 28.05 4.99
C SER A 646 20.60 28.57 3.77
N ILE A 647 20.21 29.73 3.24
CA ILE A 647 20.88 30.37 2.09
C ILE A 647 22.35 30.67 2.43
N TYR A 648 22.61 31.21 3.63
CA TYR A 648 23.96 31.49 4.14
C TYR A 648 24.81 30.23 4.32
N LEU A 649 24.28 29.19 5.00
CA LEU A 649 25.03 27.96 5.30
C LEU A 649 25.34 27.11 4.05
N PHE A 650 24.50 27.17 3.02
CA PHE A 650 24.70 26.43 1.76
C PHE A 650 25.30 27.28 0.63
N GLY A 651 25.71 28.54 0.90
CA GLY A 651 26.37 29.40 -0.08
C GLY A 651 25.52 29.79 -1.29
N ASN A 652 24.19 29.77 -1.16
CA ASN A 652 23.27 30.10 -2.26
C ASN A 652 23.23 31.62 -2.49
N ASN A 653 23.12 32.05 -3.76
CA ASN A 653 23.00 33.47 -4.11
C ASN A 653 21.70 34.07 -3.54
N LEU A 654 21.83 35.15 -2.75
CA LEU A 654 20.68 35.96 -2.32
C LEU A 654 20.10 36.74 -3.50
N ALA A 655 18.98 36.28 -4.05
CA ALA A 655 18.18 37.12 -4.95
C ALA A 655 17.59 38.32 -4.19
N SER A 656 17.52 39.47 -4.88
CA SER A 656 16.98 40.72 -4.33
C SER A 656 15.56 40.59 -3.79
N GLY A 657 14.73 39.73 -4.39
CA GLY A 657 13.38 39.42 -3.90
C GLY A 657 13.35 38.75 -2.51
N ILE A 658 14.36 37.95 -2.16
CA ILE A 658 14.48 37.33 -0.83
C ILE A 658 14.81 38.40 0.21
N LEU A 659 15.72 39.32 -0.11
CA LEU A 659 16.07 40.46 0.74
C LEU A 659 14.90 41.43 0.92
N ALA A 660 14.18 41.76 -0.14
CA ALA A 660 12.99 42.62 -0.09
C ALA A 660 11.87 42.00 0.76
N GLY A 661 11.58 40.70 0.56
CA GLY A 661 10.64 39.96 1.40
C GLY A 661 11.07 39.93 2.87
N ALA A 662 12.37 39.75 3.14
CA ALA A 662 12.92 39.75 4.49
C ALA A 662 12.71 41.09 5.22
N VAL A 663 13.02 42.22 4.56
CA VAL A 663 12.79 43.56 5.11
C VAL A 663 11.31 43.77 5.43
N LEU A 664 10.39 43.36 4.54
CA LEU A 664 8.95 43.52 4.73
C LEU A 664 8.42 42.76 5.97
N VAL A 665 8.96 41.56 6.23
CA VAL A 665 8.65 40.76 7.44
C VAL A 665 9.19 41.42 8.71
N PHE A 666 10.43 41.90 8.73
CA PHE A 666 11.00 42.54 9.92
C PHE A 666 10.28 43.86 10.25
N VAL A 667 9.97 44.67 9.23
CA VAL A 667 9.18 45.90 9.41
C VAL A 667 7.78 45.58 9.92
N GLY A 668 7.05 44.65 9.30
CA GLY A 668 5.71 44.25 9.76
C GLY A 668 5.70 43.67 11.18
N GLY A 669 6.69 42.84 11.53
CA GLY A 669 6.84 42.28 12.88
C GLY A 669 7.07 43.36 13.95
N GLY A 670 7.98 44.31 13.67
CA GLY A 670 8.22 45.46 14.53
C GLY A 670 6.99 46.36 14.69
N LEU A 671 6.28 46.64 13.58
CA LEU A 671 5.09 47.48 13.54
C LEU A 671 3.95 46.91 14.40
N TYR A 672 3.73 45.59 14.34
CA TYR A 672 2.78 44.89 15.23
C TYR A 672 3.19 44.99 16.71
N GLY A 673 4.48 44.78 17.01
CA GLY A 673 4.99 44.85 18.39
C GLY A 673 4.86 46.25 19.01
N ILE A 674 5.18 47.29 18.26
CA ILE A 674 5.07 48.70 18.68
C ILE A 674 3.61 49.07 18.96
N GLU A 675 2.68 48.71 18.05
CA GLU A 675 1.25 48.97 18.27
C GLU A 675 0.69 48.15 19.44
N GLY A 676 1.14 46.90 19.62
CA GLY A 676 0.78 46.08 20.79
C GLY A 676 1.20 46.71 22.12
N ALA A 677 2.44 47.23 22.21
CA ALA A 677 2.91 47.96 23.38
C ALA A 677 2.14 49.28 23.61
N ARG A 678 1.83 50.01 22.54
CA ARG A 678 1.05 51.27 22.56
C ARG A 678 -0.40 51.05 23.00
N LEU A 679 -1.03 49.94 22.59
CA LEU A 679 -2.37 49.57 23.03
C LEU A 679 -2.39 49.08 24.48
N LYS A 680 -1.33 48.41 24.96
CA LYS A 680 -1.19 48.06 26.38
C LYS A 680 -1.08 49.31 27.26
N LYS A 681 -0.22 50.28 26.89
CA LYS A 681 -0.06 51.60 27.57
C LYS A 681 -1.26 52.57 27.37
N LYS A 682 -2.43 52.05 26.99
CA LYS A 682 -3.71 52.78 26.88
C LYS A 682 -4.81 52.10 27.72
N ARG A 683 -4.46 51.08 28.50
CA ARG A 683 -5.37 50.15 29.18
C ARG A 683 -4.83 49.83 30.58
N ASP A 684 -3.50 49.70 30.66
CA ASP A 684 -2.70 50.07 31.83
C ASP A 684 -2.55 51.60 31.87
#